data_AF-A0A1E4EMB2-F1
#
_entry.id   AF-A0A1E4EMB2-F1
#
_cell.length_a   1.000
_cell.length_b   1.000
_cell.length_c   1.000
_cell.angle_alpha   90.00
_cell.angle_beta   90.00
_cell.angle_gamma   90.00
#
_symmetry.space_group_name_H-M   'P 1'
#
loop_
_entity.id
_entity.type
_entity.pdbx_description
1 polymer ?
#
loop_
_entity_poly.entity_id
_entity_poly.type
_entity_poly.pdbx_seq_one_letter_code
_entity_poly.pdbx_strand_id
1 'polypeptide(L)'
;MIPRIPTATFRIQLRGGVDFAALTQRLDQIAGLGVSHLYLSPIFTATEGSTHGYDITDPSRIDQTLGGAEGFEALAHAARSRGLGIILDIVPNHTAFSVQNPWLADVLTHGRASPRARHFDIDWQAGPLILPWLPEPFEVMLTQGAFQIRDGHWCMGDLAVPLAPGTDVTDDLTALHEAQHWRLVHAALERDSITHRRFFNVTDLIGMRVEDPPVFDDTHALIIDLVRRDLVQGLRIDHIDGLADPADYLARLSQALPDTPLWVEKILTGDEALPPEWPVAGTTGYEAGRLIARLLTRPQGLDDLDRHWRQATGITGGFDQALIQAKHDVLDHELAAERRQLARLAGAALDPLPDVQPGPEALREAVTALLVAVPRYRSYVTDQGTTPDDRALIAQVADDAARGLRCDRVLRMLAQVWADPATPAQMAFVTRLQQVSGALLAKAQEDTAGFRWTRYLPANEVGAEPDHATVTAPEANAILARRGAGDMVLTSSHDSKRSEDSRARMIAASHLPDQMLALDEAAAALPQAQGVPDAWRWYMVQSALAMHGADRAADRLAQHVEKAMREAKETSFWTNPDLTAEAALADLGHALLDGWHRNPPAALTALLQRGEALMLAQLVFKAVMPGFPDIYQGTQGTFLALTDPDNRHPVPWDALAADRGVKAQWTQRLLHWRRDRQAQLSDADAQVVITPDRLSLTRRSGDWRAVARLMLPGAAAVDDGAAEILDWTGPDGSRVLLSEAGAIDN
;
A
#
# COMPACT_ATOMS: atom_id res chain seq x y z
N MET A 1 9.71 -15.58 -27.25
CA MET A 1 8.58 -14.63 -27.23
C MET A 1 8.36 -14.25 -25.78
N ILE A 2 8.14 -12.96 -25.47
CA ILE A 2 7.84 -12.52 -24.09
C ILE A 2 6.43 -13.03 -23.75
N PRO A 3 6.23 -13.72 -22.60
CA PRO A 3 4.93 -14.27 -22.26
C PRO A 3 3.96 -13.14 -21.90
N ARG A 4 2.67 -13.26 -22.27
CA ARG A 4 1.66 -12.24 -21.93
C ARG A 4 1.45 -12.13 -20.41
N ILE A 5 1.35 -13.27 -19.72
CA ILE A 5 1.37 -13.32 -18.26
C ILE A 5 2.81 -13.59 -17.81
N PRO A 6 3.38 -12.80 -16.88
CA PRO A 6 4.74 -13.01 -16.41
C PRO A 6 4.95 -14.39 -15.80
N THR A 7 6.13 -14.96 -15.97
CA THR A 7 6.58 -16.10 -15.14
C THR A 7 7.05 -15.64 -13.76
N ALA A 8 7.56 -14.40 -13.72
CA ALA A 8 7.96 -13.61 -12.56
C ALA A 8 8.23 -12.16 -12.99
N THR A 9 8.06 -11.22 -12.06
CA THR A 9 8.36 -9.79 -12.22
C THR A 9 9.49 -9.34 -11.29
N PHE A 10 10.18 -8.26 -11.67
CA PHE A 10 11.17 -7.60 -10.81
C PHE A 10 10.79 -6.12 -10.65
N ARG A 11 10.31 -5.72 -9.46
CA ARG A 11 9.89 -4.34 -9.16
C ARG A 11 11.08 -3.43 -8.95
N ILE A 12 11.11 -2.33 -9.69
CA ILE A 12 12.18 -1.33 -9.69
C ILE A 12 11.61 0.03 -9.31
N GLN A 13 12.17 0.62 -8.27
CA GLN A 13 11.99 2.02 -7.91
C GLN A 13 12.99 2.84 -8.73
N LEU A 14 12.48 3.56 -9.72
CA LEU A 14 13.27 4.56 -10.45
C LEU A 14 13.52 5.76 -9.54
N ARG A 15 14.49 6.61 -9.92
CA ARG A 15 15.03 7.74 -9.13
C ARG A 15 15.97 7.28 -8.02
N GLY A 16 16.44 8.21 -7.18
CA GLY A 16 17.42 7.89 -6.12
C GLY A 16 18.73 7.30 -6.65
N GLY A 17 19.16 7.70 -7.85
CA GLY A 17 20.34 7.17 -8.54
C GLY A 17 20.05 6.05 -9.55
N VAL A 18 18.78 5.68 -9.77
CA VAL A 18 18.36 4.70 -10.77
C VAL A 18 17.54 5.39 -11.88
N ASP A 19 18.21 5.82 -12.94
CA ASP A 19 17.59 6.30 -14.19
C ASP A 19 17.53 5.18 -15.26
N PHE A 20 17.04 5.48 -16.47
CA PHE A 20 16.94 4.47 -17.52
C PHE A 20 18.30 3.97 -18.01
N ALA A 21 19.34 4.82 -18.01
CA ALA A 21 20.68 4.44 -18.44
C ALA A 21 21.36 3.52 -17.40
N ALA A 22 21.26 3.87 -16.13
CA ALA A 22 21.72 3.06 -15.00
C ALA A 22 21.00 1.70 -14.98
N LEU A 23 19.68 1.69 -15.19
CA LEU A 23 18.92 0.43 -15.27
C LEU A 23 19.35 -0.41 -16.49
N THR A 24 19.59 0.22 -17.64
CA THR A 24 20.07 -0.49 -18.84
C THR A 24 21.37 -1.25 -18.58
N GLN A 25 22.28 -0.70 -17.79
CA GLN A 25 23.54 -1.36 -17.40
C GLN A 25 23.33 -2.59 -16.49
N ARG A 26 22.17 -2.71 -15.84
CA ARG A 26 21.84 -3.82 -14.93
C ARG A 26 20.98 -4.91 -15.59
N LEU A 27 20.54 -4.73 -16.83
CA LEU A 27 19.63 -5.68 -17.49
C LEU A 27 20.20 -7.10 -17.60
N ASP A 28 21.52 -7.25 -17.82
CA ASP A 28 22.14 -8.58 -17.88
C ASP A 28 22.07 -9.30 -16.52
N GLN A 29 22.30 -8.55 -15.43
CA GLN A 29 22.14 -9.06 -14.07
C GLN A 29 20.69 -9.46 -13.78
N ILE A 30 19.72 -8.62 -14.16
CA ILE A 30 18.30 -8.85 -13.91
C ILE A 30 17.77 -10.02 -14.75
N ALA A 31 18.07 -10.05 -16.06
CA ALA A 31 17.72 -11.18 -16.93
C ALA A 31 18.35 -12.49 -16.41
N GLY A 32 19.58 -12.42 -15.90
CA GLY A 32 20.27 -13.52 -15.26
C GLY A 32 19.60 -14.06 -13.98
N LEU A 33 18.66 -13.34 -13.36
CA LEU A 33 17.84 -13.88 -12.26
C LEU A 33 16.81 -14.89 -12.75
N GLY A 34 16.35 -14.77 -14.01
CA GLY A 34 15.30 -15.63 -14.59
C GLY A 34 13.90 -15.00 -14.60
N VAL A 35 13.77 -13.70 -14.30
CA VAL A 35 12.50 -12.98 -14.43
C VAL A 35 12.12 -12.76 -15.90
N SER A 36 10.82 -12.59 -16.16
CA SER A 36 10.31 -12.33 -17.51
C SER A 36 9.99 -10.86 -17.78
N HIS A 37 9.75 -10.08 -16.72
CA HIS A 37 9.30 -8.70 -16.82
C HIS A 37 10.01 -7.82 -15.79
N LEU A 38 10.38 -6.62 -16.22
CA LEU A 38 10.60 -5.50 -15.32
C LEU A 38 9.23 -4.95 -14.91
N TYR A 39 9.06 -4.61 -13.64
CA TYR A 39 7.91 -3.87 -13.14
C TYR A 39 8.41 -2.50 -12.69
N LEU A 40 8.18 -1.47 -13.48
CA LEU A 40 8.75 -0.14 -13.26
C LEU A 40 7.77 0.73 -12.48
N SER A 41 8.29 1.48 -11.50
CA SER A 41 7.57 2.61 -10.88
C SER A 41 7.18 3.67 -11.92
N PRO A 42 6.31 4.64 -11.59
CA PRO A 42 5.87 5.65 -12.54
C PRO A 42 7.02 6.43 -13.20
N ILE A 43 6.92 6.66 -14.51
CA ILE A 43 7.97 7.27 -15.35
C ILE A 43 7.68 8.73 -15.75
N PHE A 44 6.52 9.25 -15.35
CA PHE A 44 6.05 10.56 -15.76
C PHE A 44 6.81 11.68 -15.04
N THR A 45 6.77 12.88 -15.63
CA THR A 45 7.33 14.07 -15.01
C THR A 45 6.65 14.28 -13.66
N ALA A 46 7.46 14.33 -12.61
CA ALA A 46 7.01 14.48 -11.23
C ALA A 46 7.59 15.76 -10.61
N THR A 47 7.16 16.09 -9.39
CA THR A 47 7.70 17.24 -8.64
C THR A 47 9.23 17.14 -8.55
N GLU A 48 9.90 18.30 -8.61
CA GLU A 48 11.34 18.37 -8.40
C GLU A 48 11.74 17.72 -7.07
N GLY A 49 12.75 16.84 -7.11
CA GLY A 49 13.21 16.10 -5.94
C GLY A 49 12.38 14.85 -5.60
N SER A 50 11.32 14.54 -6.36
CA SER A 50 10.54 13.32 -6.17
C SER A 50 11.44 12.08 -6.11
N THR A 51 11.15 11.19 -5.18
CA THR A 51 11.88 9.91 -4.99
C THR A 51 11.08 8.70 -5.46
N HIS A 52 9.82 8.88 -5.87
CA HIS A 52 8.89 7.79 -6.15
C HIS A 52 8.06 7.98 -7.43
N GLY A 53 7.83 9.22 -7.88
CA GLY A 53 7.14 9.53 -9.15
C GLY A 53 5.61 9.46 -9.13
N TYR A 54 4.98 9.28 -7.96
CA TYR A 54 3.51 9.27 -7.82
C TYR A 54 2.91 10.68 -7.79
N ASP A 55 3.73 11.67 -7.44
CA ASP A 55 3.45 13.10 -7.47
C ASP A 55 3.67 13.68 -8.88
N ILE A 56 2.91 13.15 -9.84
CA ILE A 56 3.01 13.50 -11.26
C ILE A 56 2.62 14.97 -11.47
N THR A 57 3.47 15.76 -12.10
CA THR A 57 3.16 17.12 -12.55
C THR A 57 2.65 17.15 -13.99
N ASP A 58 3.12 16.25 -14.86
CA ASP A 58 2.68 16.17 -16.25
C ASP A 58 2.62 14.71 -16.74
N PRO A 59 1.41 14.11 -16.86
CA PRO A 59 1.24 12.73 -17.31
C PRO A 59 1.48 12.56 -18.82
N SER A 60 1.64 13.65 -19.58
CA SER A 60 1.88 13.59 -21.03
C SER A 60 3.37 13.47 -21.40
N ARG A 61 4.27 13.52 -20.39
CA ARG A 61 5.72 13.55 -20.61
C ARG A 61 6.45 12.57 -19.69
N ILE A 62 7.34 11.77 -20.28
CA ILE A 62 8.33 11.00 -19.54
C ILE A 62 9.35 11.96 -18.91
N ASP A 63 9.67 11.74 -17.64
CA ASP A 63 10.54 12.61 -16.86
C ASP A 63 11.94 12.71 -17.47
N GLN A 64 12.42 13.95 -17.64
CA GLN A 64 13.75 14.21 -18.17
C GLN A 64 14.85 13.79 -17.21
N THR A 65 14.61 13.82 -15.90
CA THR A 65 15.55 13.36 -14.87
C THR A 65 15.82 11.85 -14.94
N LEU A 66 14.94 11.08 -15.58
CA LEU A 66 15.13 9.65 -15.85
C LEU A 66 15.80 9.36 -17.19
N GLY A 67 15.96 10.37 -18.06
CA GLY A 67 16.46 10.24 -19.43
C GLY A 67 15.40 10.48 -20.52
N GLY A 68 14.17 10.86 -20.15
CA GLY A 68 13.12 11.23 -21.10
C GLY A 68 12.66 10.09 -22.00
N ALA A 69 11.91 10.45 -23.06
CA ALA A 69 11.31 9.47 -23.96
C ALA A 69 12.36 8.64 -24.73
N GLU A 70 13.46 9.26 -25.16
CA GLU A 70 14.55 8.56 -25.85
C GLU A 70 15.24 7.54 -24.94
N GLY A 71 15.49 7.91 -23.68
CA GLY A 71 16.07 7.01 -22.68
C GLY A 71 15.16 5.82 -22.37
N PHE A 72 13.85 6.05 -22.25
CA PHE A 72 12.88 4.98 -22.03
C PHE A 72 12.81 4.02 -23.22
N GLU A 73 12.77 4.56 -24.44
CA GLU A 73 12.77 3.75 -25.66
C GLU A 73 14.04 2.91 -25.79
N ALA A 74 15.21 3.47 -25.48
CA ALA A 74 16.47 2.73 -25.45
C ALA A 74 16.46 1.59 -24.42
N LEU A 75 15.96 1.85 -23.21
CA LEU A 75 15.78 0.84 -22.16
C LEU A 75 14.84 -0.28 -22.63
N ALA A 76 13.68 0.06 -23.20
CA ALA A 76 12.70 -0.92 -23.65
C ALA A 76 13.26 -1.84 -24.75
N HIS A 77 13.99 -1.29 -25.72
CA HIS A 77 14.68 -2.09 -26.75
C HIS A 77 15.77 -2.99 -26.14
N ALA A 78 16.56 -2.46 -25.21
CA ALA A 78 17.61 -3.21 -24.53
C ALA A 78 17.04 -4.35 -23.67
N ALA A 79 15.93 -4.12 -22.97
CA ALA A 79 15.21 -5.13 -22.19
C ALA A 79 14.67 -6.23 -23.10
N ARG A 80 14.01 -5.85 -24.19
CA ARG A 80 13.47 -6.80 -25.18
C ARG A 80 14.55 -7.67 -25.81
N SER A 81 15.73 -7.11 -26.12
CA SER A 81 16.85 -7.88 -26.68
C SER A 81 17.33 -9.00 -25.75
N ARG A 82 17.00 -8.92 -24.45
CA ARG A 82 17.28 -9.90 -23.41
C ARG A 82 16.06 -10.75 -23.04
N GLY A 83 14.96 -10.62 -23.77
CA GLY A 83 13.72 -11.35 -23.51
C GLY A 83 12.93 -10.84 -22.31
N LEU A 84 13.18 -9.61 -21.86
CA LEU A 84 12.42 -8.96 -20.78
C LEU A 84 11.31 -8.09 -21.34
N GLY A 85 10.09 -8.25 -20.83
CA GLY A 85 9.00 -7.30 -21.00
C GLY A 85 9.00 -6.21 -19.93
N ILE A 86 8.14 -5.20 -20.10
CA ILE A 86 7.94 -4.11 -19.14
C ILE A 86 6.47 -4.06 -18.72
N ILE A 87 6.23 -4.09 -17.41
CA ILE A 87 4.98 -3.68 -16.78
C ILE A 87 5.19 -2.27 -16.24
N LEU A 88 4.35 -1.33 -16.70
CA LEU A 88 4.43 0.06 -16.28
C LEU A 88 3.39 0.37 -15.21
N ASP A 89 3.83 0.98 -14.12
CA ASP A 89 2.96 1.54 -13.09
C ASP A 89 2.38 2.90 -13.53
N ILE A 90 1.06 3.04 -13.47
CA ILE A 90 0.32 4.25 -13.90
C ILE A 90 -0.55 4.78 -12.76
N VAL A 91 -0.71 6.11 -12.70
CA VAL A 91 -1.37 6.82 -11.60
C VAL A 91 -2.56 7.64 -12.12
N PRO A 92 -3.74 7.03 -12.32
CA PRO A 92 -4.90 7.74 -12.87
C PRO A 92 -5.64 8.59 -11.83
N ASN A 93 -5.48 8.29 -10.54
CA ASN A 93 -6.34 8.86 -9.50
C ASN A 93 -6.04 10.33 -9.17
N HIS A 94 -4.79 10.76 -9.28
CA HIS A 94 -4.32 12.05 -8.77
C HIS A 94 -3.09 12.56 -9.52
N THR A 95 -2.77 13.84 -9.33
CA THR A 95 -1.51 14.49 -9.74
C THR A 95 -1.01 15.40 -8.61
N ALA A 96 0.21 15.94 -8.73
CA ALA A 96 0.79 16.86 -7.76
C ALA A 96 -0.06 18.14 -7.61
N PHE A 97 -0.37 18.49 -6.37
CA PHE A 97 -0.99 19.75 -5.97
C PHE A 97 0.07 20.82 -5.74
N SER A 98 0.73 21.22 -6.83
CA SER A 98 1.85 22.15 -6.81
C SER A 98 1.79 23.08 -8.02
N VAL A 99 2.33 24.30 -7.89
CA VAL A 99 2.50 25.23 -9.01
C VAL A 99 3.41 24.68 -10.12
N GLN A 100 4.21 23.64 -9.83
CA GLN A 100 5.00 22.91 -10.82
C GLN A 100 4.13 22.10 -11.80
N ASN A 101 2.88 21.80 -11.43
CA ASN A 101 1.92 21.15 -12.32
C ASN A 101 1.33 22.21 -13.27
N PRO A 102 1.66 22.19 -14.58
CA PRO A 102 1.20 23.21 -15.52
C PRO A 102 -0.33 23.23 -15.69
N TRP A 103 -1.01 22.09 -15.48
CA TRP A 103 -2.47 22.05 -15.54
C TRP A 103 -3.08 22.76 -14.33
N LEU A 104 -2.50 22.55 -13.14
CA LEU A 104 -2.95 23.24 -11.94
C LEU A 104 -2.62 24.74 -12.01
N ALA A 105 -1.43 25.12 -12.49
CA ALA A 105 -1.06 26.52 -12.67
C ALA A 105 -2.05 27.28 -13.57
N ASP A 106 -2.53 26.65 -14.65
CA ASP A 106 -3.57 27.22 -15.50
C ASP A 106 -4.91 27.38 -14.77
N VAL A 107 -5.29 26.42 -13.93
CA VAL A 107 -6.50 26.52 -13.08
C VAL A 107 -6.35 27.59 -11.99
N LEU A 108 -5.17 27.75 -11.40
CA LEU A 108 -4.91 28.83 -10.44
C LEU A 108 -5.05 30.21 -11.10
N THR A 109 -4.62 30.33 -12.36
CA THR A 109 -4.70 31.56 -13.14
C THR A 109 -6.12 31.89 -13.60
N HIS A 110 -6.86 30.91 -14.14
CA HIS A 110 -8.14 31.16 -14.83
C HIS A 110 -9.37 30.62 -14.08
N GLY A 111 -9.18 29.94 -12.94
CA GLY A 111 -10.25 29.34 -12.16
C GLY A 111 -11.11 28.40 -12.99
N ARG A 112 -12.44 28.51 -12.84
CA ARG A 112 -13.42 27.71 -13.60
C ARG A 112 -13.37 27.91 -15.12
N ALA A 113 -12.77 29.00 -15.60
CA ALA A 113 -12.66 29.28 -17.03
C ALA A 113 -11.49 28.55 -17.69
N SER A 114 -10.57 27.98 -16.89
CA SER A 114 -9.50 27.13 -17.41
C SER A 114 -10.07 25.91 -18.13
N PRO A 115 -9.54 25.54 -19.32
CA PRO A 115 -9.88 24.27 -19.96
C PRO A 115 -9.44 23.06 -19.12
N ARG A 116 -8.49 23.25 -18.19
CA ARG A 116 -8.00 22.24 -17.26
C ARG A 116 -8.81 22.15 -15.97
N ALA A 117 -9.76 23.06 -15.72
CA ALA A 117 -10.58 23.03 -14.50
C ALA A 117 -11.40 21.74 -14.36
N ARG A 118 -11.75 21.09 -15.49
CA ARG A 118 -12.46 19.80 -15.50
C ARG A 118 -11.59 18.60 -15.13
N HIS A 119 -10.27 18.71 -15.28
CA HIS A 119 -9.34 17.62 -15.00
C HIS A 119 -9.27 17.30 -13.51
N PHE A 120 -9.51 18.29 -12.67
CA PHE A 120 -9.45 18.17 -11.22
C PHE A 120 -10.84 18.09 -10.58
N ASP A 121 -10.91 17.36 -9.48
CA ASP A 121 -12.12 17.25 -8.66
C ASP A 121 -12.17 18.39 -7.63
N ILE A 122 -12.64 19.56 -8.09
CA ILE A 122 -12.76 20.79 -7.30
C ILE A 122 -14.25 21.11 -7.08
N ASP A 123 -14.62 21.21 -5.81
CA ASP A 123 -15.92 21.66 -5.35
C ASP A 123 -16.00 23.19 -5.34
N TRP A 124 -16.19 23.76 -6.52
CA TRP A 124 -16.28 25.20 -6.64
C TRP A 124 -17.52 25.81 -5.96
N GLN A 125 -18.53 25.01 -5.57
CA GLN A 125 -19.68 25.51 -4.82
C GLN A 125 -19.31 25.81 -3.37
N ALA A 126 -18.29 25.14 -2.84
CA ALA A 126 -17.77 25.37 -1.50
C ALA A 126 -16.88 26.63 -1.40
N GLY A 127 -16.43 27.18 -2.52
CA GLY A 127 -15.65 28.41 -2.56
C GLY A 127 -14.47 28.38 -3.54
N PRO A 128 -13.47 29.26 -3.36
CA PRO A 128 -12.22 29.23 -4.12
C PRO A 128 -11.39 27.98 -3.80
N LEU A 129 -10.39 27.70 -4.63
CA LEU A 129 -9.47 26.60 -4.38
C LEU A 129 -8.58 26.92 -3.17
N ILE A 130 -8.66 26.12 -2.11
CA ILE A 130 -7.87 26.35 -0.90
C ILE A 130 -6.47 25.75 -1.04
N LEU A 131 -5.46 26.58 -0.78
CA LEU A 131 -4.03 26.26 -0.84
C LEU A 131 -3.46 26.30 0.59
N PRO A 132 -3.46 25.18 1.33
CA PRO A 132 -2.95 25.11 2.70
C PRO A 132 -1.41 25.07 2.74
N TRP A 133 -0.76 26.08 2.14
CA TRP A 133 0.69 26.11 1.92
C TRP A 133 1.42 27.11 2.82
N LEU A 134 0.70 27.90 3.62
CA LEU A 134 1.34 28.89 4.48
C LEU A 134 1.83 28.24 5.78
N PRO A 135 3.04 28.57 6.25
CA PRO A 135 3.56 28.10 7.55
C PRO A 135 2.89 28.79 8.75
N GLU A 136 2.24 29.93 8.54
CA GLU A 136 1.59 30.75 9.56
C GLU A 136 0.25 31.30 9.01
N PRO A 137 -0.66 31.83 9.85
CA PRO A 137 -1.87 32.49 9.39
C PRO A 137 -1.60 33.63 8.40
N PHE A 138 -2.41 33.73 7.35
CA PHE A 138 -2.25 34.72 6.28
C PHE A 138 -2.07 36.16 6.81
N GLU A 139 -2.93 36.58 7.73
CA GLU A 139 -2.89 37.94 8.31
C GLU A 139 -1.60 38.23 9.09
N VAL A 140 -1.03 37.21 9.73
CA VAL A 140 0.25 37.31 10.45
C VAL A 140 1.38 37.53 9.44
N MET A 141 1.43 36.67 8.41
CA MET A 141 2.44 36.76 7.35
C MET A 141 2.33 38.08 6.56
N LEU A 142 1.11 38.55 6.32
CA LEU A 142 0.84 39.83 5.67
C LEU A 142 1.39 41.00 6.49
N THR A 143 1.13 41.02 7.80
CA THR A 143 1.65 42.07 8.71
C THR A 143 3.17 42.06 8.80
N GLN A 144 3.79 40.89 8.66
CA GLN A 144 5.24 40.71 8.62
C GLN A 144 5.88 41.10 7.28
N GLY A 145 5.09 41.44 6.26
CA GLY A 145 5.59 41.78 4.93
C GLY A 145 6.16 40.56 4.18
N ALA A 146 5.65 39.36 4.46
CA ALA A 146 6.16 38.11 3.89
C ALA A 146 5.84 37.91 2.40
N PHE A 147 4.94 38.74 1.83
CA PHE A 147 4.45 38.58 0.46
C PHE A 147 4.96 39.67 -0.47
N GLN A 148 5.24 39.29 -1.72
CA GLN A 148 5.63 40.20 -2.79
C GLN A 148 4.86 39.85 -4.07
N ILE A 149 4.52 40.86 -4.86
CA ILE A 149 3.98 40.64 -6.21
C ILE A 149 5.09 40.84 -7.22
N ARG A 150 5.36 39.83 -8.04
CA ARG A 150 6.42 39.87 -9.06
C ARG A 150 5.96 39.13 -10.31
N ASP A 151 6.11 39.76 -11.47
CA ASP A 151 5.85 39.15 -12.79
C ASP A 151 4.48 38.44 -12.88
N GLY A 152 3.42 39.05 -12.33
CA GLY A 152 2.08 38.46 -12.31
C GLY A 152 1.88 37.30 -11.33
N HIS A 153 2.77 37.14 -10.35
CA HIS A 153 2.69 36.09 -9.34
C HIS A 153 2.65 36.68 -7.92
N TRP A 154 1.93 35.99 -7.05
CA TRP A 154 2.01 36.12 -5.60
C TRP A 154 3.18 35.28 -5.07
N CYS A 155 4.19 35.94 -4.50
CA CYS A 155 5.43 35.30 -4.08
C CYS A 155 5.61 35.28 -2.56
N MET A 156 6.14 34.16 -2.05
CA MET A 156 6.56 33.95 -0.65
C MET A 156 7.77 33.01 -0.63
N GLY A 157 8.97 33.54 -0.40
CA GLY A 157 10.20 32.75 -0.58
C GLY A 157 10.29 32.23 -2.01
N ASP A 158 10.40 30.91 -2.17
CA ASP A 158 10.44 30.23 -3.48
C ASP A 158 9.05 29.93 -4.05
N LEU A 159 7.98 30.04 -3.25
CA LEU A 159 6.62 29.84 -3.73
C LEU A 159 6.20 31.02 -4.62
N ALA A 160 5.73 30.72 -5.83
CA ALA A 160 5.18 31.71 -6.76
C ALA A 160 3.84 31.20 -7.31
N VAL A 161 2.73 31.78 -6.85
CA VAL A 161 1.37 31.41 -7.26
C VAL A 161 0.87 32.40 -8.31
N PRO A 162 0.37 31.98 -9.48
CA PRO A 162 -0.04 32.93 -10.52
C PRO A 162 -1.28 33.72 -10.11
N LEU A 163 -1.31 35.00 -10.48
CA LEU A 163 -2.46 35.88 -10.30
C LEU A 163 -3.45 35.74 -11.45
N ALA A 164 -4.73 35.91 -11.14
CA ALA A 164 -5.78 35.97 -12.14
C ALA A 164 -5.62 37.22 -13.03
N PRO A 165 -5.80 37.11 -14.37
CA PRO A 165 -5.61 38.23 -15.28
C PRO A 165 -6.45 39.46 -14.90
N GLY A 166 -5.80 40.62 -14.83
CA GLY A 166 -6.46 41.91 -14.54
C GLY A 166 -6.80 42.14 -13.06
N THR A 167 -6.30 41.31 -12.15
CA THR A 167 -6.47 41.51 -10.69
C THR A 167 -5.37 42.36 -10.06
N ASP A 168 -4.22 42.53 -10.73
CA ASP A 168 -3.04 43.30 -10.31
C ASP A 168 -3.22 44.84 -10.37
N VAL A 169 -4.44 45.31 -10.19
CA VAL A 169 -4.85 46.72 -10.31
C VAL A 169 -4.87 47.47 -8.97
N THR A 170 -4.49 46.79 -7.88
CA THR A 170 -4.50 47.33 -6.51
C THR A 170 -3.20 46.99 -5.77
N ASP A 171 -2.71 47.93 -4.96
CA ASP A 171 -1.59 47.70 -4.03
C ASP A 171 -2.06 47.08 -2.69
N ASP A 172 -3.37 46.98 -2.48
CA ASP A 172 -3.96 46.27 -1.33
C ASP A 172 -3.87 44.77 -1.53
N LEU A 173 -2.90 44.14 -0.87
CA LEU A 173 -2.65 42.70 -0.94
C LEU A 173 -3.82 41.86 -0.42
N THR A 174 -4.61 42.34 0.54
CA THR A 174 -5.79 41.62 1.02
C THR A 174 -6.87 41.59 -0.06
N ALA A 175 -7.18 42.75 -0.64
CA ALA A 175 -8.13 42.83 -1.76
C ALA A 175 -7.65 42.04 -2.98
N LEU A 176 -6.34 42.05 -3.26
CA LEU A 176 -5.75 41.26 -4.33
C LEU A 176 -5.92 39.75 -4.07
N HIS A 177 -5.64 39.26 -2.86
CA HIS A 177 -5.84 37.86 -2.47
C HIS A 177 -7.30 37.44 -2.58
N GLU A 178 -8.23 38.29 -2.15
CA GLU A 178 -9.67 38.05 -2.27
C GLU A 178 -10.16 38.00 -3.72
N ALA A 179 -9.50 38.70 -4.64
CA ALA A 179 -9.84 38.68 -6.06
C ALA A 179 -9.42 37.38 -6.77
N GLN A 180 -8.56 36.55 -6.16
CA GLN A 180 -8.03 35.34 -6.79
C GLN A 180 -9.06 34.20 -6.84
N HIS A 181 -8.81 33.23 -7.72
CA HIS A 181 -9.59 31.98 -7.79
C HIS A 181 -9.22 30.98 -6.68
N TRP A 182 -8.15 31.28 -5.95
CA TRP A 182 -7.57 30.46 -4.89
C TRP A 182 -7.45 31.27 -3.59
N ARG A 183 -7.22 30.58 -2.47
CA ARG A 183 -6.89 31.21 -1.17
C ARG A 183 -5.73 30.49 -0.51
N LEU A 184 -4.64 31.20 -0.31
CA LEU A 184 -3.55 30.75 0.55
C LEU A 184 -3.99 30.81 2.02
N VAL A 185 -3.89 29.68 2.71
CA VAL A 185 -4.24 29.53 4.13
C VAL A 185 -3.13 28.79 4.87
N HIS A 186 -3.14 28.90 6.21
CA HIS A 186 -2.24 28.15 7.08
C HIS A 186 -2.44 26.65 6.90
N ALA A 187 -1.34 25.89 6.79
CA ALA A 187 -1.36 24.45 6.54
C ALA A 187 -2.28 23.68 7.52
N ALA A 188 -2.28 24.04 8.81
CA ALA A 188 -3.12 23.36 9.81
C ALA A 188 -4.65 23.55 9.61
N LEU A 189 -5.08 24.48 8.74
CA LEU A 189 -6.50 24.70 8.41
C LEU A 189 -7.02 23.78 7.29
N GLU A 190 -6.18 22.88 6.77
CA GLU A 190 -6.57 21.89 5.76
C GLU A 190 -7.81 21.09 6.21
N ARG A 191 -7.87 20.70 7.48
CA ARG A 191 -8.98 19.93 8.07
C ARG A 191 -10.32 20.67 8.04
N ASP A 192 -10.28 21.99 7.89
CA ASP A 192 -11.44 22.86 8.00
C ASP A 192 -12.01 23.30 6.65
N SER A 193 -11.19 23.31 5.59
CA SER A 193 -11.46 24.18 4.44
C SER A 193 -11.10 23.60 3.07
N ILE A 194 -10.72 22.33 2.94
CA ILE A 194 -10.40 21.77 1.61
C ILE A 194 -11.61 21.79 0.66
N THR A 195 -11.40 22.34 -0.54
CA THR A 195 -12.40 22.46 -1.61
C THR A 195 -12.12 21.56 -2.81
N HIS A 196 -11.22 20.59 -2.69
CA HIS A 196 -10.90 19.61 -3.74
C HIS A 196 -10.74 18.21 -3.15
N ARG A 197 -10.84 17.18 -3.98
CA ARG A 197 -10.51 15.81 -3.56
C ARG A 197 -8.99 15.64 -3.50
N ARG A 198 -8.49 14.99 -2.44
CA ARG A 198 -7.09 14.57 -2.28
C ARG A 198 -6.92 13.07 -2.53
N PHE A 199 -5.67 12.61 -2.62
CA PHE A 199 -5.31 11.21 -2.39
C PHE A 199 -5.20 10.98 -0.88
N PHE A 200 -6.11 10.18 -0.32
CA PHE A 200 -6.25 10.02 1.13
C PHE A 200 -6.33 11.37 1.86
N ASN A 201 -5.38 11.64 2.76
CA ASN A 201 -5.19 12.91 3.47
C ASN A 201 -3.95 13.69 3.01
N VAL A 202 -3.29 13.28 1.90
CA VAL A 202 -2.05 13.90 1.42
C VAL A 202 -2.40 15.22 0.73
N THR A 203 -1.98 16.34 1.31
CA THR A 203 -2.29 17.69 0.81
C THR A 203 -1.50 18.11 -0.41
N ASP A 204 -0.39 17.43 -0.71
CA ASP A 204 0.41 17.67 -1.91
C ASP A 204 -0.14 16.96 -3.16
N LEU A 205 -1.31 16.30 -3.09
CA LEU A 205 -1.90 15.56 -4.19
C LEU A 205 -3.37 15.94 -4.41
N ILE A 206 -3.71 16.26 -5.66
CA ILE A 206 -5.07 16.63 -6.09
C ILE A 206 -5.68 15.55 -6.98
N GLY A 207 -6.93 15.21 -6.68
CA GLY A 207 -7.69 14.17 -7.36
C GLY A 207 -8.08 14.55 -8.80
N MET A 208 -7.91 13.60 -9.71
CA MET A 208 -8.25 13.71 -11.12
C MET A 208 -9.65 13.15 -11.41
N ARG A 209 -10.29 13.67 -12.46
CA ARG A 209 -11.64 13.25 -12.91
C ARG A 209 -11.57 12.36 -14.15
N VAL A 210 -10.87 11.24 -14.06
CA VAL A 210 -10.64 10.32 -15.18
C VAL A 210 -11.91 9.63 -15.69
N GLU A 211 -13.04 9.74 -14.98
CA GLU A 211 -14.36 9.36 -15.50
C GLU A 211 -14.81 10.24 -16.69
N ASP A 212 -14.34 11.49 -16.78
CA ASP A 212 -14.59 12.39 -17.92
C ASP A 212 -13.73 11.98 -19.13
N PRO A 213 -14.32 11.59 -20.28
CA PRO A 213 -13.56 11.04 -21.42
C PRO A 213 -12.37 11.89 -21.90
N PRO A 214 -12.45 13.22 -22.05
CA PRO A 214 -11.30 14.03 -22.45
C PRO A 214 -10.19 14.07 -21.40
N VAL A 215 -10.52 13.90 -20.11
CA VAL A 215 -9.51 13.80 -19.04
C VAL A 215 -8.79 12.45 -19.13
N PHE A 216 -9.53 11.36 -19.37
CA PHE A 216 -8.94 10.05 -19.68
C PHE A 216 -7.99 10.13 -20.88
N ASP A 217 -8.45 10.69 -22.00
CA ASP A 217 -7.67 10.81 -23.24
C ASP A 217 -6.37 11.59 -23.00
N ASP A 218 -6.44 12.76 -22.33
CA ASP A 218 -5.27 13.59 -22.04
C ASP A 218 -4.26 12.92 -21.12
N THR A 219 -4.73 12.16 -20.13
CA THR A 219 -3.88 11.49 -19.14
C THR A 219 -3.31 10.16 -19.65
N HIS A 220 -3.96 9.51 -20.61
CA HIS A 220 -3.59 8.17 -21.08
C HIS A 220 -2.97 8.14 -22.49
N ALA A 221 -2.98 9.25 -23.24
CA ALA A 221 -2.42 9.30 -24.59
C ALA A 221 -1.00 8.73 -24.69
N LEU A 222 -0.10 9.13 -23.77
CA LEU A 222 1.28 8.63 -23.73
C LEU A 222 1.32 7.14 -23.39
N ILE A 223 0.57 6.70 -22.38
CA ILE A 223 0.52 5.29 -21.95
C ILE A 223 0.09 4.40 -23.13
N ILE A 224 -0.97 4.80 -23.83
CA ILE A 224 -1.51 4.08 -24.98
C ILE A 224 -0.50 4.05 -26.13
N ASP A 225 0.22 5.15 -26.40
CA ASP A 225 1.30 5.17 -27.40
C ASP A 225 2.42 4.18 -27.06
N LEU A 226 2.90 4.19 -25.82
CA LEU A 226 3.98 3.29 -25.37
C LEU A 226 3.60 1.82 -25.55
N VAL A 227 2.36 1.45 -25.21
CA VAL A 227 1.88 0.07 -25.39
C VAL A 227 1.69 -0.27 -26.88
N ARG A 228 1.11 0.62 -27.69
CA ARG A 228 0.91 0.38 -29.13
C ARG A 228 2.21 0.28 -29.92
N ARG A 229 3.26 0.96 -29.46
CA ARG A 229 4.63 0.83 -29.96
C ARG A 229 5.37 -0.37 -29.38
N ASP A 230 4.71 -1.16 -28.55
CA ASP A 230 5.23 -2.36 -27.88
C ASP A 230 6.44 -2.05 -26.96
N LEU A 231 6.57 -0.82 -26.48
CA LEU A 231 7.60 -0.47 -25.49
C LEU A 231 7.20 -0.95 -24.08
N VAL A 232 5.92 -1.23 -23.86
CA VAL A 232 5.33 -1.73 -22.61
C VAL A 232 4.40 -2.91 -22.92
N GLN A 233 4.47 -3.97 -22.12
CA GLN A 233 3.71 -5.22 -22.31
C GLN A 233 2.58 -5.43 -21.29
N GLY A 234 2.48 -4.59 -20.25
CA GLY A 234 1.44 -4.68 -19.24
C GLY A 234 1.35 -3.41 -18.40
N LEU A 235 0.22 -3.22 -17.71
CA LEU A 235 -0.01 -2.04 -16.87
C LEU A 235 -0.38 -2.46 -15.45
N ARG A 236 0.24 -1.81 -14.45
CA ARG A 236 -0.24 -1.82 -13.06
C ARG A 236 -0.92 -0.49 -12.78
N ILE A 237 -2.16 -0.53 -12.32
CA ILE A 237 -2.96 0.65 -12.01
C ILE A 237 -2.88 0.94 -10.51
N ASP A 238 -2.33 2.09 -10.17
CA ASP A 238 -2.29 2.62 -8.82
C ASP A 238 -3.67 3.00 -8.30
N HIS A 239 -3.94 2.62 -7.05
CA HIS A 239 -5.08 3.09 -6.27
C HIS A 239 -6.43 3.14 -7.03
N ILE A 240 -6.84 2.01 -7.61
CA ILE A 240 -8.08 1.92 -8.41
C ILE A 240 -9.33 2.33 -7.61
N ASP A 241 -9.32 2.09 -6.30
CA ASP A 241 -10.44 2.39 -5.40
C ASP A 241 -10.62 3.89 -5.15
N GLY A 242 -9.71 4.77 -5.61
CA GLY A 242 -9.89 6.22 -5.56
C GLY A 242 -10.75 6.79 -6.68
N LEU A 243 -10.99 6.03 -7.76
CA LEU A 243 -11.70 6.51 -8.95
C LEU A 243 -13.21 6.65 -8.69
N ALA A 244 -13.86 7.55 -9.44
CA ALA A 244 -15.31 7.71 -9.37
C ALA A 244 -16.03 6.44 -9.86
N ASP A 245 -15.65 5.97 -11.05
CA ASP A 245 -16.14 4.72 -11.67
C ASP A 245 -14.96 3.85 -12.17
N PRO A 246 -14.45 2.95 -11.30
CA PRO A 246 -13.40 2.01 -11.66
C PRO A 246 -13.75 1.08 -12.82
N ALA A 247 -15.02 0.66 -12.92
CA ALA A 247 -15.45 -0.32 -13.91
C ALA A 247 -15.42 0.28 -15.32
N ASP A 248 -15.99 1.47 -15.49
CA ASP A 248 -15.95 2.21 -16.75
C ASP A 248 -14.51 2.60 -17.14
N TYR A 249 -13.69 3.04 -16.16
CA TYR A 249 -12.27 3.31 -16.41
C TYR A 249 -11.53 2.08 -16.99
N LEU A 250 -11.68 0.91 -16.35
CA LEU A 250 -11.04 -0.33 -16.80
C LEU A 250 -11.60 -0.79 -18.15
N ALA A 251 -12.89 -0.62 -18.39
CA ALA A 251 -13.52 -0.94 -19.68
C ALA A 251 -12.95 -0.08 -20.82
N ARG A 252 -12.82 1.24 -20.62
CA ARG A 252 -12.20 2.16 -21.59
C ARG A 252 -10.74 1.81 -21.86
N LEU A 253 -9.96 1.54 -20.81
CA LEU A 253 -8.55 1.17 -20.96
C LEU A 253 -8.38 -0.16 -21.70
N SER A 254 -9.19 -1.17 -21.35
CA SER A 254 -9.20 -2.47 -22.03
C SER A 254 -9.65 -2.34 -23.49
N GLN A 255 -10.64 -1.50 -23.79
CA GLN A 255 -11.05 -1.22 -25.17
C GLN A 255 -9.93 -0.55 -25.98
N ALA A 256 -9.17 0.37 -25.37
CA ALA A 256 -8.05 1.03 -26.01
C ALA A 256 -6.85 0.08 -26.26
N LEU A 257 -6.71 -0.94 -25.41
CA LEU A 257 -5.56 -1.87 -25.33
C LEU A 257 -6.00 -3.34 -25.10
N PRO A 258 -6.76 -3.98 -26.01
CA PRO A 258 -7.47 -5.25 -25.76
C PRO A 258 -6.55 -6.45 -25.45
N ASP A 259 -5.31 -6.42 -25.93
CA ASP A 259 -4.34 -7.50 -25.72
C ASP A 259 -3.41 -7.27 -24.52
N THR A 260 -3.58 -6.14 -23.81
CA THR A 260 -2.67 -5.76 -22.72
C THR A 260 -3.20 -6.24 -21.36
N PRO A 261 -2.45 -7.04 -20.61
CA PRO A 261 -2.84 -7.42 -19.24
C PRO A 261 -2.78 -6.21 -18.30
N LEU A 262 -3.82 -6.09 -17.47
CA LEU A 262 -4.00 -5.03 -16.48
C LEU A 262 -3.97 -5.63 -15.07
N TRP A 263 -3.14 -5.10 -14.18
CA TRP A 263 -3.16 -5.43 -12.76
C TRP A 263 -3.62 -4.24 -11.95
N VAL A 264 -4.53 -4.45 -11.02
CA VAL A 264 -5.02 -3.36 -10.16
C VAL A 264 -4.42 -3.47 -8.77
N GLU A 265 -3.91 -2.36 -8.27
CA GLU A 265 -3.69 -2.25 -6.84
C GLU A 265 -5.05 -2.07 -6.16
N LYS A 266 -5.55 -3.17 -5.59
CA LYS A 266 -6.78 -3.23 -4.83
C LYS A 266 -6.52 -4.09 -3.60
N ILE A 267 -6.97 -3.62 -2.44
CA ILE A 267 -6.84 -4.36 -1.18
C ILE A 267 -8.13 -5.14 -0.92
N LEU A 268 -8.07 -6.47 -0.95
CA LEU A 268 -9.21 -7.34 -0.63
C LEU A 268 -9.26 -7.67 0.86
N THR A 269 -10.43 -7.48 1.48
CA THR A 269 -10.68 -7.81 2.91
C THR A 269 -11.47 -9.11 3.05
N GLY A 270 -11.15 -9.94 4.06
CA GLY A 270 -11.80 -11.24 4.26
C GLY A 270 -11.91 -12.10 2.99
N ASP A 271 -13.15 -12.50 2.68
CA ASP A 271 -13.53 -13.32 1.52
C ASP A 271 -13.92 -12.49 0.28
N GLU A 272 -13.69 -11.18 0.30
CA GLU A 272 -13.96 -10.28 -0.82
C GLU A 272 -13.26 -10.75 -2.11
N ALA A 273 -13.98 -10.70 -3.23
CA ALA A 273 -13.45 -10.95 -4.56
C ALA A 273 -13.35 -9.64 -5.36
N LEU A 274 -12.50 -9.63 -6.38
CA LEU A 274 -12.60 -8.63 -7.43
C LEU A 274 -13.95 -8.77 -8.16
N PRO A 275 -14.57 -7.67 -8.60
CA PRO A 275 -15.74 -7.75 -9.47
C PRO A 275 -15.42 -8.57 -10.73
N PRO A 276 -16.18 -9.64 -11.04
CA PRO A 276 -15.84 -10.60 -12.09
C PRO A 276 -15.87 -9.99 -13.51
N GLU A 277 -16.59 -8.89 -13.69
CA GLU A 277 -16.69 -8.16 -14.95
C GLU A 277 -15.48 -7.25 -15.24
N TRP A 278 -14.60 -7.02 -14.26
CA TRP A 278 -13.42 -6.18 -14.49
C TRP A 278 -12.45 -6.86 -15.46
N PRO A 279 -12.05 -6.20 -16.56
CA PRO A 279 -11.16 -6.78 -17.57
C PRO A 279 -9.70 -6.73 -17.12
N VAL A 280 -9.39 -7.36 -15.99
CA VAL A 280 -8.07 -7.37 -15.35
C VAL A 280 -7.47 -8.78 -15.31
N ALA A 281 -6.13 -8.86 -15.30
CA ALA A 281 -5.39 -10.10 -15.12
C ALA A 281 -5.33 -10.56 -13.67
N GLY A 282 -5.48 -9.64 -12.70
CA GLY A 282 -5.49 -9.92 -11.26
C GLY A 282 -5.19 -8.68 -10.41
N THR A 283 -5.03 -8.88 -9.10
CA THR A 283 -4.53 -7.85 -8.17
C THR A 283 -2.99 -7.77 -8.19
N THR A 284 -2.44 -6.79 -7.47
CA THR A 284 -1.00 -6.72 -7.14
C THR A 284 -0.55 -7.72 -6.06
N GLY A 285 -1.43 -8.55 -5.52
CA GLY A 285 -1.04 -9.78 -4.82
C GLY A 285 -0.84 -9.69 -3.30
N TYR A 286 -1.32 -8.65 -2.62
CA TYR A 286 -1.28 -8.54 -1.15
C TYR A 286 -1.92 -9.74 -0.44
N GLU A 287 -2.94 -10.34 -1.06
CA GLU A 287 -3.66 -11.53 -0.56
C GLU A 287 -2.73 -12.75 -0.47
N ALA A 288 -1.79 -12.87 -1.41
CA ALA A 288 -0.82 -13.94 -1.44
C ALA A 288 0.20 -13.79 -0.30
N GLY A 289 0.73 -12.57 -0.11
CA GLY A 289 1.63 -12.25 1.00
C GLY A 289 0.97 -12.50 2.36
N ARG A 290 -0.28 -12.06 2.52
CA ARG A 290 -1.13 -12.35 3.69
C ARG A 290 -1.26 -13.85 3.94
N LEU A 291 -1.59 -14.64 2.91
CA LEU A 291 -1.73 -16.09 3.04
C LEU A 291 -0.41 -16.75 3.46
N ILE A 292 0.71 -16.38 2.85
CA ILE A 292 2.03 -16.96 3.18
C ILE A 292 2.39 -16.65 4.64
N ALA A 293 2.20 -15.41 5.09
CA ALA A 293 2.45 -15.04 6.49
C ALA A 293 1.56 -15.83 7.46
N ARG A 294 0.27 -16.01 7.14
CA ARG A 294 -0.67 -16.80 7.95
C ARG A 294 -0.31 -18.28 8.00
N LEU A 295 0.16 -18.84 6.89
CA LEU A 295 0.62 -20.23 6.82
C LEU A 295 1.86 -20.47 7.68
N LEU A 296 2.77 -19.50 7.73
CA LEU A 296 4.02 -19.60 8.48
C LEU A 296 3.85 -19.30 9.97
N THR A 297 2.75 -18.66 10.39
CA THR A 297 2.46 -18.35 11.80
C THR A 297 1.92 -19.55 12.56
N ARG A 298 2.41 -19.79 13.77
CA ARG A 298 1.96 -20.90 14.63
C ARG A 298 0.86 -20.44 15.60
N PRO A 299 -0.34 -21.08 15.60
CA PRO A 299 -1.44 -20.67 16.48
C PRO A 299 -1.10 -20.71 17.97
N GLN A 300 -0.55 -21.82 18.46
CA GLN A 300 -0.26 -21.99 19.89
C GLN A 300 0.72 -20.93 20.42
N GLY A 301 1.82 -20.68 19.70
CA GLY A 301 2.77 -19.66 20.14
C GLY A 301 2.23 -18.25 19.98
N LEU A 302 1.35 -17.99 19.01
CA LEU A 302 0.64 -16.71 18.93
C LEU A 302 -0.26 -16.47 20.15
N ASP A 303 -0.94 -17.50 20.65
CA ASP A 303 -1.77 -17.40 21.87
C ASP A 303 -0.92 -17.08 23.11
N ASP A 304 0.31 -17.60 23.19
CA ASP A 304 1.24 -17.30 24.27
C ASP A 304 1.80 -15.87 24.18
N LEU A 305 2.14 -15.40 22.97
CA LEU A 305 2.53 -14.00 22.72
C LEU A 305 1.40 -13.02 23.06
N ASP A 306 0.16 -13.33 22.67
CA ASP A 306 -1.03 -12.51 22.99
C ASP A 306 -1.23 -12.41 24.51
N ARG A 307 -1.13 -13.54 25.23
CA ARG A 307 -1.29 -13.57 26.68
C ARG A 307 -0.24 -12.70 27.37
N HIS A 308 1.03 -12.81 26.97
CA HIS A 308 2.12 -11.98 27.49
C HIS A 308 1.88 -10.50 27.22
N TRP A 309 1.57 -10.14 25.97
CA TRP A 309 1.32 -8.76 25.57
C TRP A 309 0.15 -8.14 26.34
N ARG A 310 -0.96 -8.85 26.51
CA ARG A 310 -2.11 -8.35 27.30
C ARG A 310 -1.77 -8.17 28.77
N GLN A 311 -0.99 -9.09 29.35
CA GLN A 311 -0.55 -8.97 30.74
C GLN A 311 0.36 -7.76 30.95
N ALA A 312 1.27 -7.49 30.01
CA ALA A 312 2.18 -6.36 30.08
C ALA A 312 1.47 -5.01 29.81
N THR A 313 0.59 -4.95 28.81
CA THR A 313 -0.01 -3.68 28.37
C THR A 313 -1.34 -3.34 29.03
N GLY A 314 -2.05 -4.33 29.58
CA GLY A 314 -3.40 -4.16 30.12
C GLY A 314 -4.50 -4.04 29.05
N ILE A 315 -4.18 -4.24 27.76
CA ILE A 315 -5.16 -4.11 26.67
C ILE A 315 -6.11 -5.31 26.64
N THR A 316 -7.41 -5.05 26.75
CA THR A 316 -8.46 -6.08 26.83
C THR A 316 -9.36 -6.17 25.59
N GLY A 317 -9.36 -5.17 24.71
CA GLY A 317 -10.13 -5.16 23.46
C GLY A 317 -9.57 -6.08 22.37
N GLY A 318 -10.21 -6.07 21.20
CA GLY A 318 -9.74 -6.71 19.95
C GLY A 318 -9.27 -5.69 18.91
N PHE A 319 -8.81 -6.17 17.74
CA PHE A 319 -8.42 -5.27 16.65
C PHE A 319 -9.60 -4.45 16.13
N ASP A 320 -10.79 -5.05 16.10
CA ASP A 320 -12.04 -4.41 15.70
C ASP A 320 -12.30 -3.11 16.49
N GLN A 321 -12.09 -3.13 17.81
CA GLN A 321 -12.25 -1.96 18.67
C GLN A 321 -11.17 -0.90 18.37
N ALA A 322 -9.91 -1.32 18.21
CA ALA A 322 -8.82 -0.42 17.84
C ALA A 322 -9.08 0.26 16.48
N LEU A 323 -9.61 -0.50 15.51
CA LEU A 323 -9.98 -0.01 14.20
C LEU A 323 -11.15 0.98 14.25
N ILE A 324 -12.21 0.67 15.00
CA ILE A 324 -13.35 1.58 15.17
C ILE A 324 -12.88 2.91 15.76
N GLN A 325 -12.06 2.87 16.82
CA GLN A 325 -11.51 4.09 17.42
C GLN A 325 -10.63 4.86 16.43
N ALA A 326 -9.74 4.17 15.70
CA ALA A 326 -8.91 4.78 14.68
C ALA A 326 -9.74 5.45 13.56
N LYS A 327 -10.85 4.83 13.12
CA LYS A 327 -11.75 5.43 12.13
C LYS A 327 -12.36 6.74 12.64
N HIS A 328 -12.77 6.78 13.91
CA HIS A 328 -13.25 8.02 14.53
C HIS A 328 -12.16 9.09 14.58
N ASP A 329 -10.97 8.74 15.06
CA ASP A 329 -9.84 9.68 15.16
C ASP A 329 -9.47 10.27 13.79
N VAL A 330 -9.40 9.42 12.75
CA VAL A 330 -9.11 9.87 11.37
C VAL A 330 -10.21 10.80 10.85
N LEU A 331 -11.50 10.50 11.08
CA LEU A 331 -12.61 11.35 10.64
C LEU A 331 -12.69 12.69 11.39
N ASP A 332 -12.21 12.74 12.64
CA ASP A 332 -12.23 13.95 13.45
C ASP A 332 -11.04 14.88 13.17
N HIS A 333 -9.91 14.34 12.68
CA HIS A 333 -8.69 15.10 12.50
C HIS A 333 -8.24 15.23 11.04
N GLU A 334 -8.08 14.11 10.31
CA GLU A 334 -7.42 14.07 8.99
C GLU A 334 -8.42 14.18 7.84
N LEU A 335 -9.59 13.54 7.97
CA LEU A 335 -10.66 13.50 6.97
C LEU A 335 -11.88 14.33 7.38
N ALA A 336 -11.67 15.31 8.26
CA ALA A 336 -12.74 16.16 8.77
C ALA A 336 -13.40 16.99 7.66
N ALA A 337 -12.63 17.48 6.69
CA ALA A 337 -13.12 18.24 5.55
C ALA A 337 -14.00 17.35 4.63
N GLU A 338 -13.54 16.13 4.33
CA GLU A 338 -14.25 15.14 3.54
C GLU A 338 -15.57 14.73 4.20
N ARG A 339 -15.58 14.55 5.53
CA ARG A 339 -16.82 14.28 6.29
C ARG A 339 -17.82 15.43 6.20
N ARG A 340 -17.37 16.68 6.32
CA ARG A 340 -18.24 17.87 6.18
C ARG A 340 -18.81 17.96 4.78
N GLN A 341 -18.00 17.72 3.76
CA GLN A 341 -18.43 17.68 2.37
C GLN A 341 -19.49 16.60 2.15
N LEU A 342 -19.26 15.38 2.66
CA LEU A 342 -20.23 14.30 2.59
C LEU A 342 -21.55 14.62 3.30
N ALA A 343 -21.51 15.26 4.48
CA ALA A 343 -22.73 15.68 5.16
C ALA A 343 -23.53 16.70 4.33
N ARG A 344 -22.86 17.62 3.62
CA ARG A 344 -23.50 18.56 2.69
C ARG A 344 -24.11 17.84 1.49
N LEU A 345 -23.38 16.91 0.87
CA LEU A 345 -23.87 16.10 -0.25
C LEU A 345 -25.04 15.20 0.17
N ALA A 346 -25.00 14.64 1.38
CA ALA A 346 -26.08 13.86 1.96
C ALA A 346 -27.37 14.69 2.12
N GLY A 347 -27.25 15.96 2.55
CA GLY A 347 -28.38 16.89 2.57
C GLY A 347 -29.01 17.05 1.19
N ALA A 348 -28.20 17.42 0.20
CA ALA A 348 -28.66 17.59 -1.19
C ALA A 348 -29.26 16.30 -1.80
N ALA A 349 -28.74 15.13 -1.43
CA ALA A 349 -29.26 13.83 -1.87
C ALA A 349 -30.63 13.48 -1.27
N LEU A 350 -30.94 14.02 -0.09
CA LEU A 350 -32.20 13.82 0.63
C LEU A 350 -33.22 14.94 0.39
N ASP A 351 -32.82 16.13 -0.06
CA ASP A 351 -33.71 17.27 -0.35
C ASP A 351 -34.96 16.90 -1.20
N PRO A 352 -34.87 16.01 -2.22
CA PRO A 352 -36.05 15.62 -3.00
C PRO A 352 -37.05 14.72 -2.25
N LEU A 353 -36.69 14.18 -1.07
CA LEU A 353 -37.47 13.19 -0.35
C LEU A 353 -38.29 13.87 0.76
N PRO A 354 -39.64 13.89 0.65
CA PRO A 354 -40.49 14.66 1.58
C PRO A 354 -40.52 14.09 3.00
N ASP A 355 -40.10 12.83 3.17
CA ASP A 355 -40.25 12.09 4.42
C ASP A 355 -39.15 12.37 5.44
N VAL A 356 -38.12 13.16 5.14
CA VAL A 356 -37.04 13.47 6.08
C VAL A 356 -36.61 14.92 5.92
N GLN A 357 -36.51 15.65 7.05
CA GLN A 357 -35.94 17.01 7.10
C GLN A 357 -34.75 16.98 8.08
N PRO A 358 -33.60 16.44 7.66
CA PRO A 358 -32.47 16.24 8.56
C PRO A 358 -31.75 17.56 8.82
N GLY A 359 -31.42 17.82 10.09
CA GLY A 359 -30.52 18.93 10.47
C GLY A 359 -29.04 18.57 10.25
N PRO A 360 -28.12 19.54 10.30
CA PRO A 360 -26.69 19.32 10.06
C PRO A 360 -26.06 18.21 10.93
N GLU A 361 -26.43 18.15 12.20
CA GLU A 361 -25.90 17.15 13.13
C GLU A 361 -26.41 15.73 12.82
N ALA A 362 -27.67 15.59 12.41
CA ALA A 362 -28.23 14.28 12.02
C ALA A 362 -27.57 13.75 10.73
N LEU A 363 -27.22 14.63 9.79
CA LEU A 363 -26.45 14.28 8.60
C LEU A 363 -25.03 13.85 8.98
N ARG A 364 -24.34 14.63 9.82
CA ARG A 364 -22.99 14.31 10.31
C ARG A 364 -22.96 12.96 11.03
N GLU A 365 -23.91 12.72 11.93
CA GLU A 365 -24.03 11.47 12.69
C GLU A 365 -24.27 10.28 11.75
N ALA A 366 -25.25 10.37 10.83
CA ALA A 366 -25.57 9.30 9.90
C ALA A 366 -24.41 8.98 8.94
N VAL A 367 -23.77 9.99 8.35
CA VAL A 367 -22.61 9.81 7.47
C VAL A 367 -21.44 9.18 8.22
N THR A 368 -21.15 9.64 9.44
CA THR A 368 -20.07 9.07 10.27
C THR A 368 -20.36 7.61 10.57
N ALA A 369 -21.58 7.28 10.99
CA ALA A 369 -21.96 5.92 11.33
C ALA A 369 -21.85 4.97 10.12
N LEU A 370 -22.29 5.39 8.93
CA LEU A 370 -22.10 4.62 7.70
C LEU A 370 -20.62 4.38 7.39
N LEU A 371 -19.80 5.44 7.39
CA LEU A 371 -18.36 5.35 7.09
C LEU A 371 -17.61 4.42 8.08
N VAL A 372 -17.93 4.52 9.38
CA VAL A 372 -17.31 3.68 10.41
C VAL A 372 -17.70 2.21 10.23
N ALA A 373 -18.95 1.94 9.85
CA ALA A 373 -19.47 0.59 9.69
C ALA A 373 -19.03 -0.14 8.41
N VAL A 374 -18.49 0.55 7.40
CA VAL A 374 -18.01 -0.12 6.17
C VAL A 374 -16.84 -1.07 6.50
N PRO A 375 -16.96 -2.39 6.25
CA PRO A 375 -15.93 -3.37 6.66
C PRO A 375 -14.80 -3.53 5.64
N ARG A 376 -14.98 -3.01 4.42
CA ARG A 376 -14.04 -3.10 3.30
C ARG A 376 -13.72 -1.72 2.73
N TYR A 377 -12.78 -1.64 1.80
CA TYR A 377 -12.34 -0.37 1.23
C TYR A 377 -13.50 0.42 0.63
N ARG A 378 -14.33 -0.19 -0.24
CA ARG A 378 -15.52 0.48 -0.79
C ARG A 378 -16.54 -0.52 -1.36
N SER A 379 -17.69 0.02 -1.77
CA SER A 379 -18.60 -0.61 -2.72
C SER A 379 -18.40 -0.06 -4.13
N TYR A 380 -19.07 -0.68 -5.11
CA TYR A 380 -18.98 -0.33 -6.54
C TYR A 380 -20.36 -0.04 -7.16
N VAL A 381 -21.11 0.87 -6.53
CA VAL A 381 -22.36 1.42 -7.07
C VAL A 381 -22.04 2.45 -8.17
N THR A 382 -22.65 2.28 -9.34
CA THR A 382 -22.50 3.15 -10.52
C THR A 382 -23.86 3.53 -11.10
N ASP A 383 -23.88 4.31 -12.19
CA ASP A 383 -25.10 4.62 -12.92
C ASP A 383 -25.70 3.42 -13.68
N GLN A 384 -24.89 2.37 -13.91
CA GLN A 384 -25.34 1.08 -14.46
C GLN A 384 -26.07 0.22 -13.43
N GLY A 385 -26.01 0.61 -12.16
CA GLY A 385 -26.73 -0.01 -11.05
C GLY A 385 -25.81 -0.60 -9.98
N THR A 386 -26.43 -1.37 -9.08
CA THR A 386 -25.78 -1.96 -7.91
C THR A 386 -25.85 -3.47 -7.96
N THR A 387 -24.70 -4.13 -7.80
CA THR A 387 -24.60 -5.59 -7.76
C THR A 387 -25.33 -6.19 -6.56
N PRO A 388 -25.76 -7.47 -6.60
CA PRO A 388 -26.35 -8.14 -5.44
C PRO A 388 -25.43 -8.11 -4.21
N ASP A 389 -24.13 -8.29 -4.40
CA ASP A 389 -23.13 -8.30 -3.33
C ASP A 389 -22.99 -6.91 -2.69
N ASP A 390 -22.97 -5.83 -3.48
CA ASP A 390 -22.98 -4.47 -2.94
C ASP A 390 -24.30 -4.13 -2.25
N ARG A 391 -25.45 -4.58 -2.76
CA ARG A 391 -26.75 -4.39 -2.06
C ARG A 391 -26.76 -5.09 -0.71
N ALA A 392 -26.21 -6.31 -0.63
CA ALA A 392 -26.09 -7.05 0.62
C ALA A 392 -25.13 -6.35 1.60
N LEU A 393 -23.97 -5.88 1.13
CA LEU A 393 -23.04 -5.09 1.92
C LEU A 393 -23.71 -3.83 2.49
N ILE A 394 -24.37 -3.04 1.64
CA ILE A 394 -24.99 -1.77 2.06
C ILE A 394 -26.09 -2.02 3.10
N ALA A 395 -26.88 -3.08 2.94
CA ALA A 395 -27.88 -3.47 3.92
C ALA A 395 -27.24 -3.85 5.27
N GLN A 396 -26.18 -4.66 5.25
CA GLN A 396 -25.43 -5.03 6.45
C GLN A 396 -24.82 -3.80 7.14
N VAL A 397 -24.15 -2.93 6.39
CA VAL A 397 -23.55 -1.69 6.91
C VAL A 397 -24.62 -0.80 7.54
N ALA A 398 -25.81 -0.69 6.93
CA ALA A 398 -26.90 0.08 7.49
C ALA A 398 -27.42 -0.50 8.82
N ASP A 399 -27.55 -1.82 8.92
CA ASP A 399 -27.94 -2.50 10.17
C ASP A 399 -26.89 -2.33 11.26
N ASP A 400 -25.61 -2.50 10.91
CA ASP A 400 -24.49 -2.36 11.84
C ASP A 400 -24.38 -0.92 12.37
N ALA A 401 -24.46 0.06 11.48
CA ALA A 401 -24.40 1.46 11.83
C ALA A 401 -25.61 1.91 12.67
N ALA A 402 -26.81 1.37 12.41
CA ALA A 402 -28.03 1.73 13.14
C ALA A 402 -27.98 1.35 14.63
N ARG A 403 -27.23 0.31 15.01
CA ARG A 403 -27.13 -0.16 16.42
C ARG A 403 -26.59 0.89 17.39
N GLY A 404 -25.78 1.84 16.90
CA GLY A 404 -25.20 2.91 17.70
C GLY A 404 -26.02 4.20 17.78
N LEU A 405 -27.12 4.31 17.02
CA LEU A 405 -27.84 5.56 16.84
C LEU A 405 -29.09 5.66 17.71
N ARG A 406 -29.41 6.89 18.16
CA ARG A 406 -30.68 7.19 18.84
C ARG A 406 -31.86 7.20 17.87
N CYS A 407 -31.61 7.57 16.62
CA CYS A 407 -32.57 7.58 15.53
C CYS A 407 -31.84 7.21 14.24
N ASP A 408 -32.22 6.12 13.60
CA ASP A 408 -31.57 5.61 12.40
C ASP A 408 -32.26 6.07 11.10
N ARG A 409 -33.35 6.85 11.16
CA ARG A 409 -34.16 7.23 9.97
C ARG A 409 -33.34 7.87 8.86
N VAL A 410 -32.47 8.84 9.20
CA VAL A 410 -31.62 9.53 8.22
C VAL A 410 -30.62 8.55 7.62
N LEU A 411 -30.00 7.72 8.45
CA LEU A 411 -29.05 6.69 8.03
C LEU A 411 -29.70 5.67 7.09
N ARG A 412 -30.89 5.16 7.43
CA ARG A 412 -31.66 4.22 6.63
C ARG A 412 -32.01 4.80 5.25
N MET A 413 -32.37 6.08 5.20
CA MET A 413 -32.64 6.77 3.94
C MET A 413 -31.37 6.94 3.09
N LEU A 414 -30.25 7.32 3.70
CA LEU A 414 -28.97 7.39 3.02
C LEU A 414 -28.49 6.02 2.51
N ALA A 415 -28.74 4.95 3.26
CA ALA A 415 -28.45 3.58 2.81
C ALA A 415 -29.31 3.17 1.60
N GLN A 416 -30.58 3.60 1.54
CA GLN A 416 -31.42 3.40 0.35
C GLN A 416 -30.89 4.18 -0.85
N VAL A 417 -30.53 5.46 -0.65
CA VAL A 417 -29.88 6.28 -1.67
C VAL A 417 -28.57 5.65 -2.13
N TRP A 418 -27.80 5.05 -1.21
CA TRP A 418 -26.56 4.35 -1.55
C TRP A 418 -26.81 3.11 -2.39
N ALA A 419 -27.81 2.31 -2.03
CA ALA A 419 -28.13 1.10 -2.77
C ALA A 419 -28.77 1.39 -4.14
N ASP A 420 -29.47 2.50 -4.30
CA ASP A 420 -30.24 2.82 -5.51
C ASP A 420 -30.33 4.34 -5.77
N PRO A 421 -29.23 4.99 -6.19
CA PRO A 421 -29.24 6.42 -6.47
C PRO A 421 -30.06 6.74 -7.74
N ALA A 422 -31.06 7.63 -7.62
CA ALA A 422 -32.00 7.97 -8.69
C ALA A 422 -31.80 9.38 -9.28
N THR A 423 -30.99 10.23 -8.64
CA THR A 423 -30.72 11.60 -9.10
C THR A 423 -29.23 11.90 -9.16
N PRO A 424 -28.78 12.92 -9.94
CA PRO A 424 -27.38 13.33 -9.95
C PRO A 424 -26.83 13.73 -8.57
N ALA A 425 -27.66 14.35 -7.71
CA ALA A 425 -27.25 14.71 -6.35
C ALA A 425 -27.02 13.46 -5.48
N GLN A 426 -27.89 12.45 -5.63
CA GLN A 426 -27.73 11.16 -4.97
C GLN A 426 -26.48 10.44 -5.47
N MET A 427 -26.23 10.40 -6.78
CA MET A 427 -25.03 9.79 -7.35
C MET A 427 -23.75 10.51 -6.89
N ALA A 428 -23.77 11.84 -6.77
CA ALA A 428 -22.63 12.61 -6.26
C ALA A 428 -22.31 12.25 -4.80
N PHE A 429 -23.32 12.09 -3.95
CA PHE A 429 -23.13 11.59 -2.58
C PHE A 429 -22.54 10.17 -2.58
N VAL A 430 -23.10 9.24 -3.35
CA VAL A 430 -22.64 7.85 -3.41
C VAL A 430 -21.21 7.74 -3.92
N THR A 431 -20.89 8.40 -5.03
CA THR A 431 -19.54 8.45 -5.59
C THR A 431 -18.54 8.92 -4.54
N ARG A 432 -18.86 10.03 -3.85
CA ARG A 432 -17.97 10.59 -2.84
C ARG A 432 -17.85 9.69 -1.61
N LEU A 433 -18.94 9.05 -1.19
CA LEU A 433 -18.93 8.12 -0.04
C LEU A 433 -17.98 6.95 -0.29
N GLN A 434 -18.03 6.38 -1.49
CA GLN A 434 -17.18 5.25 -1.89
C GLN A 434 -15.69 5.64 -2.00
N GLN A 435 -15.38 6.87 -2.44
CA GLN A 435 -14.00 7.37 -2.46
C GLN A 435 -13.45 7.62 -1.05
N VAL A 436 -14.29 8.16 -0.14
CA VAL A 436 -13.88 8.47 1.24
C VAL A 436 -13.79 7.21 2.10
N SER A 437 -14.64 6.20 1.88
CA SER A 437 -14.57 4.95 2.66
C SER A 437 -13.22 4.23 2.47
N GLY A 438 -12.69 4.23 1.24
CA GLY A 438 -11.40 3.61 0.95
C GLY A 438 -10.25 4.33 1.64
N ALA A 439 -10.26 5.66 1.58
CA ALA A 439 -9.30 6.50 2.29
C ALA A 439 -9.36 6.31 3.81
N LEU A 440 -10.56 6.27 4.36
CA LEU A 440 -10.78 6.06 5.79
C LEU A 440 -10.23 4.71 6.23
N LEU A 441 -10.53 3.62 5.51
CA LEU A 441 -10.08 2.30 5.90
C LEU A 441 -8.56 2.18 5.82
N ALA A 442 -7.92 2.68 4.75
CA ALA A 442 -6.46 2.70 4.65
C ALA A 442 -5.82 3.45 5.84
N LYS A 443 -6.26 4.68 6.09
CA LYS A 443 -5.68 5.53 7.15
C LYS A 443 -5.97 5.03 8.56
N ALA A 444 -7.14 4.46 8.79
CA ALA A 444 -7.52 3.92 10.09
C ALA A 444 -6.91 2.55 10.36
N GLN A 445 -6.91 1.63 9.38
CA GLN A 445 -6.45 0.26 9.58
C GLN A 445 -4.93 0.16 9.51
N GLU A 446 -4.34 0.66 8.42
CA GLU A 446 -2.93 0.42 8.10
C GLU A 446 -2.00 1.45 8.73
N ASP A 447 -2.44 2.71 8.78
CA ASP A 447 -1.65 3.85 9.27
C ASP A 447 -2.03 4.28 10.69
N THR A 448 -2.92 3.57 11.39
CA THR A 448 -3.28 3.91 12.78
C THR A 448 -3.47 2.67 13.66
N ALA A 449 -4.53 1.88 13.44
CA ALA A 449 -4.84 0.71 14.26
C ALA A 449 -3.73 -0.35 14.20
N GLY A 450 -3.08 -0.54 13.04
CA GLY A 450 -1.90 -1.40 12.89
C GLY A 450 -0.67 -0.95 13.68
N PHE A 451 -0.62 0.30 14.16
CA PHE A 451 0.41 0.80 15.07
C PHE A 451 -0.03 0.78 16.55
N ARG A 452 -1.31 0.57 16.84
CA ARG A 452 -1.87 0.45 18.20
C ARG A 452 -2.05 -1.00 18.65
N TRP A 453 -2.45 -1.88 17.74
CA TRP A 453 -2.69 -3.31 17.98
C TRP A 453 -1.42 -4.13 17.75
N THR A 454 -0.46 -4.03 18.66
CA THR A 454 0.93 -4.45 18.43
C THR A 454 1.31 -5.83 18.97
N ARG A 455 0.30 -6.65 19.36
CA ARG A 455 0.51 -7.99 19.92
C ARG A 455 1.41 -8.88 19.06
N TYR A 456 1.29 -8.76 17.75
CA TYR A 456 2.00 -9.56 16.76
C TYR A 456 2.15 -8.79 15.45
N LEU A 457 3.24 -8.03 15.33
CA LEU A 457 3.49 -7.16 14.19
C LEU A 457 3.59 -7.84 12.81
N PRO A 458 3.95 -9.14 12.66
CA PRO A 458 3.88 -9.80 11.35
C PRO A 458 2.49 -9.84 10.72
N ALA A 459 1.43 -9.67 11.51
CA ALA A 459 0.05 -9.59 11.03
C ALA A 459 -0.42 -8.15 10.77
N ASN A 460 0.43 -7.15 11.03
CA ASN A 460 0.13 -5.73 10.79
C ASN A 460 0.81 -5.28 9.49
N GLU A 461 0.22 -5.71 8.38
CA GLU A 461 0.67 -5.43 7.02
C GLU A 461 -0.46 -4.85 6.17
N VAL A 462 -0.10 -4.27 5.02
CA VAL A 462 -1.07 -3.79 4.02
C VAL A 462 -1.99 -4.93 3.60
N GLY A 463 -3.31 -4.69 3.70
CA GLY A 463 -4.32 -5.71 3.44
C GLY A 463 -4.41 -6.88 4.42
N ALA A 464 -3.67 -6.88 5.53
CA ALA A 464 -3.78 -7.92 6.56
C ALA A 464 -4.89 -7.62 7.58
N GLU A 465 -5.38 -8.69 8.22
CA GLU A 465 -6.37 -8.64 9.29
C GLU A 465 -5.70 -9.21 10.56
N PRO A 466 -5.21 -8.37 11.47
CA PRO A 466 -4.36 -8.81 12.60
C PRO A 466 -4.96 -9.86 13.53
N ASP A 467 -6.29 -9.95 13.63
CA ASP A 467 -6.97 -10.99 14.41
C ASP A 467 -7.03 -12.33 13.68
N HIS A 468 -6.84 -12.34 12.35
CA HIS A 468 -6.78 -13.53 11.50
C HIS A 468 -5.35 -13.89 11.08
N ALA A 469 -4.40 -13.75 12.01
CA ALA A 469 -2.97 -13.97 11.77
C ALA A 469 -2.56 -15.43 11.46
N THR A 470 -3.49 -16.39 11.58
CA THR A 470 -3.26 -17.81 11.26
C THR A 470 -4.29 -18.32 10.25
N VAL A 471 -4.05 -19.51 9.69
CA VAL A 471 -4.97 -20.15 8.75
C VAL A 471 -4.96 -21.66 8.91
N THR A 472 -6.12 -22.29 8.74
CA THR A 472 -6.26 -23.74 8.69
C THR A 472 -6.00 -24.28 7.27
N ALA A 473 -5.73 -25.58 7.14
CA ALA A 473 -5.54 -26.18 5.82
C ALA A 473 -6.79 -26.03 4.91
N PRO A 474 -8.04 -26.25 5.38
CA PRO A 474 -9.23 -26.03 4.55
C PRO A 474 -9.37 -24.58 4.05
N GLU A 475 -9.17 -23.59 4.92
CA GLU A 475 -9.23 -22.17 4.54
C GLU A 475 -8.15 -21.82 3.51
N ALA A 476 -6.90 -22.25 3.76
CA ALA A 476 -5.80 -22.02 2.83
C ALA A 476 -6.06 -22.65 1.46
N ASN A 477 -6.60 -23.86 1.42
CA ASN A 477 -6.96 -24.54 0.18
C ASN A 477 -8.10 -23.83 -0.57
N ALA A 478 -9.09 -23.29 0.14
CA ALA A 478 -10.17 -22.51 -0.46
C ALA A 478 -9.65 -21.21 -1.09
N ILE A 479 -8.70 -20.53 -0.43
CA ILE A 479 -8.05 -19.33 -0.97
C ILE A 479 -7.22 -19.69 -2.21
N LEU A 480 -6.40 -20.74 -2.15
CA LEU A 480 -5.56 -21.17 -3.26
C LEU A 480 -6.36 -21.60 -4.49
N ALA A 481 -7.52 -22.24 -4.30
CA ALA A 481 -8.39 -22.67 -5.39
C ALA A 481 -9.02 -21.50 -6.17
N ARG A 482 -9.07 -20.29 -5.60
CA ARG A 482 -9.58 -19.08 -6.27
C ARG A 482 -8.52 -18.32 -7.05
N ARG A 483 -7.23 -18.65 -6.86
CA ARG A 483 -6.13 -17.93 -7.52
C ARG A 483 -5.91 -18.41 -8.94
N GLY A 484 -5.78 -17.46 -9.86
CA GLY A 484 -5.48 -17.70 -11.27
C GLY A 484 -3.99 -17.53 -11.60
N ALA A 485 -3.61 -17.92 -12.82
CA ALA A 485 -2.24 -17.76 -13.32
C ALA A 485 -1.81 -16.29 -13.45
N GLY A 486 -2.77 -15.37 -13.62
CA GLY A 486 -2.54 -13.92 -13.72
C GLY A 486 -2.37 -13.20 -12.38
N ASP A 487 -2.62 -13.86 -11.25
CA ASP A 487 -2.51 -13.21 -9.94
C ASP A 487 -1.04 -13.04 -9.54
N MET A 488 -0.68 -11.83 -9.12
CA MET A 488 0.65 -11.57 -8.57
C MET A 488 0.80 -12.25 -7.20
N VAL A 489 1.97 -12.80 -6.91
CA VAL A 489 2.35 -13.34 -5.60
C VAL A 489 3.37 -12.38 -5.00
N LEU A 490 2.86 -11.40 -4.26
CA LEU A 490 3.64 -10.31 -3.67
C LEU A 490 3.90 -10.57 -2.18
N THR A 491 5.15 -10.50 -1.79
CA THR A 491 5.60 -10.62 -0.39
C THR A 491 6.37 -9.39 0.07
N SER A 492 6.74 -8.46 -0.80
CA SER A 492 7.26 -7.14 -0.43
C SER A 492 6.91 -6.15 -1.53
N SER A 493 6.63 -4.92 -1.12
CA SER A 493 6.41 -3.78 -2.00
C SER A 493 7.06 -2.54 -1.39
N HIS A 494 6.99 -1.43 -2.13
CA HIS A 494 7.36 -0.11 -1.63
C HIS A 494 6.41 0.43 -0.54
N ASP A 495 5.28 -0.24 -0.29
CA ASP A 495 4.27 0.14 0.72
C ASP A 495 4.12 -0.88 1.86
N SER A 496 4.74 -2.05 1.74
CA SER A 496 4.75 -3.04 2.82
C SER A 496 5.31 -2.42 4.10
N LYS A 497 4.66 -2.66 5.25
CA LYS A 497 5.08 -2.09 6.53
C LYS A 497 6.39 -2.69 7.03
N ARG A 498 6.71 -3.91 6.56
CA ARG A 498 8.01 -4.57 6.69
C ARG A 498 8.31 -5.37 5.42
N SER A 499 9.59 -5.43 5.06
CA SER A 499 10.10 -6.38 4.07
C SER A 499 9.84 -7.84 4.45
N GLU A 500 9.84 -8.72 3.46
CA GLU A 500 9.51 -10.13 3.60
C GLU A 500 10.43 -10.88 4.57
N ASP A 501 11.70 -10.50 4.64
CA ASP A 501 12.67 -11.12 5.53
C ASP A 501 12.55 -10.58 6.96
N SER A 502 12.37 -9.27 7.12
CA SER A 502 12.05 -8.66 8.42
C SER A 502 10.83 -9.33 9.03
N ARG A 503 9.75 -9.52 8.25
CA ARG A 503 8.56 -10.24 8.73
C ARG A 503 8.85 -11.69 9.06
N ALA A 504 9.56 -12.43 8.20
CA ALA A 504 9.85 -13.85 8.45
C ALA A 504 10.63 -14.07 9.76
N ARG A 505 11.55 -13.17 10.12
CA ARG A 505 12.23 -13.19 11.44
C ARG A 505 11.27 -13.01 12.59
N MET A 506 10.36 -12.05 12.46
CA MET A 506 9.37 -11.79 13.49
C MET A 506 8.35 -12.95 13.60
N ILE A 507 8.06 -13.65 12.49
CA ILE A 507 7.21 -14.85 12.52
C ILE A 507 7.82 -15.94 13.41
N ALA A 508 9.14 -16.03 13.52
CA ALA A 508 9.83 -16.97 14.38
C ALA A 508 9.40 -16.86 15.86
N ALA A 509 8.95 -15.69 16.31
CA ALA A 509 8.40 -15.51 17.66
C ALA A 509 7.20 -16.43 17.93
N SER A 510 6.36 -16.72 16.91
CA SER A 510 5.25 -17.67 17.07
C SER A 510 5.72 -19.13 17.16
N HIS A 511 6.91 -19.45 16.65
CA HIS A 511 7.49 -20.78 16.76
C HIS A 511 8.23 -21.00 18.07
N LEU A 512 8.77 -19.92 18.65
CA LEU A 512 9.62 -19.92 19.84
C LEU A 512 9.18 -18.81 20.81
N PRO A 513 7.93 -18.84 21.34
CA PRO A 513 7.39 -17.75 22.15
C PRO A 513 8.23 -17.48 23.39
N ASP A 514 8.69 -18.52 24.09
CA ASP A 514 9.54 -18.37 25.28
C ASP A 514 10.83 -17.58 25.01
N GLN A 515 11.41 -17.72 23.80
CA GLN A 515 12.61 -16.97 23.43
C GLN A 515 12.29 -15.50 23.18
N MET A 516 11.13 -15.20 22.58
CA MET A 516 10.67 -13.82 22.40
C MET A 516 10.38 -13.15 23.76
N LEU A 517 9.71 -13.86 24.66
CA LEU A 517 9.43 -13.39 26.02
C LEU A 517 10.73 -13.12 26.80
N ALA A 518 11.72 -14.00 26.69
CA ALA A 518 13.02 -13.78 27.32
C ALA A 518 13.76 -12.53 26.79
N LEU A 519 13.63 -12.21 25.49
CA LEU A 519 14.17 -10.97 24.94
C LEU A 519 13.42 -9.73 25.48
N ASP A 520 12.11 -9.83 25.62
CA ASP A 520 11.28 -8.75 26.16
C ASP A 520 11.60 -8.48 27.64
N GLU A 521 11.71 -9.52 28.47
CA GLU A 521 12.13 -9.44 29.88
C GLU A 521 13.53 -8.83 30.01
N ALA A 522 14.48 -9.25 29.16
CA ALA A 522 15.82 -8.67 29.14
C ALA A 522 15.79 -7.18 28.73
N ALA A 523 14.92 -6.81 27.80
CA ALA A 523 14.71 -5.40 27.43
C ALA A 523 14.16 -4.58 28.60
N ALA A 524 13.21 -5.12 29.38
CA ALA A 524 12.66 -4.45 30.55
C ALA A 524 13.71 -4.14 31.63
N ALA A 525 14.77 -4.95 31.69
CA ALA A 525 15.85 -4.77 32.66
C ALA A 525 16.87 -3.68 32.26
N LEU A 526 16.79 -3.14 31.03
CA LEU A 526 17.68 -2.07 30.58
C LEU A 526 17.32 -0.75 31.26
N PRO A 527 18.31 0.07 31.67
CA PRO A 527 18.04 1.42 32.19
C PRO A 527 17.20 2.29 31.23
N GLN A 528 17.41 2.13 29.92
CA GLN A 528 16.69 2.85 28.86
C GLN A 528 15.21 2.46 28.75
N ALA A 529 14.79 1.33 29.33
CA ALA A 529 13.37 0.96 29.37
C ALA A 529 12.59 1.75 30.44
N GLN A 530 13.28 2.44 31.36
CA GLN A 530 12.61 3.21 32.40
C GLN A 530 11.79 4.35 31.80
N GLY A 531 10.46 4.31 32.00
CA GLY A 531 9.53 5.33 31.49
C GLY A 531 9.05 5.07 30.06
N VAL A 532 9.55 4.04 29.38
CA VAL A 532 9.01 3.58 28.09
C VAL A 532 7.78 2.71 28.36
N PRO A 533 6.59 3.02 27.79
CA PRO A 533 5.41 2.18 27.97
C PRO A 533 5.63 0.75 27.45
N ASP A 534 5.04 -0.23 28.13
CA ASP A 534 5.23 -1.66 27.80
C ASP A 534 4.83 -2.00 26.36
N ALA A 535 3.80 -1.34 25.81
CA ALA A 535 3.40 -1.53 24.42
C ALA A 535 4.50 -1.10 23.43
N TRP A 536 5.21 -0.01 23.73
CA TRP A 536 6.33 0.49 22.90
C TRP A 536 7.60 -0.32 23.11
N ARG A 537 7.87 -0.80 24.33
CA ARG A 537 8.94 -1.78 24.58
C ARG A 537 8.73 -3.06 23.77
N TRP A 538 7.52 -3.62 23.80
CA TRP A 538 7.15 -4.80 23.01
C TRP A 538 7.28 -4.56 21.50
N TYR A 539 6.84 -3.40 21.01
CA TYR A 539 7.01 -2.97 19.63
C TYR A 539 8.50 -2.91 19.23
N MET A 540 9.32 -2.35 20.11
CA MET A 540 10.75 -2.19 19.89
C MET A 540 11.48 -3.53 19.80
N VAL A 541 11.21 -4.47 20.71
CA VAL A 541 11.87 -5.79 20.70
C VAL A 541 11.57 -6.56 19.42
N GLN A 542 10.31 -6.54 18.97
CA GLN A 542 9.90 -7.14 17.69
C GLN A 542 10.60 -6.48 16.49
N SER A 543 10.65 -5.13 16.46
CA SER A 543 11.24 -4.38 15.35
C SER A 543 12.78 -4.51 15.31
N ALA A 544 13.43 -4.57 16.48
CA ALA A 544 14.84 -4.86 16.60
C ALA A 544 15.18 -6.27 16.09
N LEU A 545 14.34 -7.27 16.38
CA LEU A 545 14.50 -8.63 15.85
C LEU A 545 14.45 -8.64 14.31
N ALA A 546 13.51 -7.90 13.73
CA ALA A 546 13.43 -7.73 12.28
C ALA A 546 14.73 -7.16 11.70
N MET A 547 15.26 -6.10 12.31
CA MET A 547 16.38 -5.32 11.78
C MET A 547 17.78 -5.79 12.19
N HIS A 548 17.91 -6.79 13.07
CA HIS A 548 19.20 -7.22 13.56
C HIS A 548 20.18 -7.61 12.43
N GLY A 549 21.37 -7.02 12.41
CA GLY A 549 22.39 -7.27 11.38
C GLY A 549 22.18 -6.50 10.07
N ALA A 550 21.17 -5.64 9.97
CA ALA A 550 21.06 -4.68 8.87
C ALA A 550 22.12 -3.57 8.99
N ASP A 551 22.54 -2.99 7.88
CA ASP A 551 23.39 -1.80 7.90
C ASP A 551 22.67 -0.64 8.60
N ARG A 552 23.41 0.07 9.47
CA ARG A 552 22.90 1.17 10.31
C ARG A 552 21.56 0.86 10.98
N ALA A 553 21.37 -0.38 11.43
CA ALA A 553 20.09 -0.86 11.96
C ALA A 553 19.52 0.04 13.07
N ALA A 554 20.35 0.54 13.98
CA ALA A 554 19.90 1.38 15.09
C ALA A 554 19.35 2.74 14.63
N ASP A 555 20.06 3.44 13.74
CA ASP A 555 19.61 4.72 13.16
C ASP A 555 18.30 4.55 12.39
N ARG A 556 18.22 3.50 11.56
CA ARG A 556 17.04 3.20 10.75
C ARG A 556 15.84 2.83 11.61
N LEU A 557 16.07 2.06 12.68
CA LEU A 557 15.04 1.71 13.65
C LEU A 557 14.55 2.92 14.43
N ALA A 558 15.43 3.86 14.79
CA ALA A 558 15.06 5.11 15.45
C ALA A 558 14.12 5.96 14.58
N GLN A 559 14.45 6.12 13.29
CA GLN A 559 13.58 6.81 12.32
C GLN A 559 12.25 6.08 12.14
N HIS A 560 12.27 4.75 12.12
CA HIS A 560 11.05 3.96 12.02
C HIS A 560 10.12 4.17 13.22
N VAL A 561 10.64 4.17 14.46
CA VAL A 561 9.79 4.30 15.65
C VAL A 561 9.26 5.71 15.84
N GLU A 562 9.99 6.74 15.42
CA GLU A 562 9.46 8.10 15.28
C GLU A 562 8.19 8.10 14.42
N LYS A 563 8.28 7.53 13.21
CA LYS A 563 7.12 7.37 12.33
C LYS A 563 6.03 6.53 12.99
N ALA A 564 6.36 5.39 13.58
CA ALA A 564 5.39 4.49 14.20
C ALA A 564 4.59 5.18 15.33
N MET A 565 5.25 5.97 16.18
CA MET A 565 4.61 6.72 17.26
C MET A 565 3.66 7.80 16.72
N ARG A 566 4.07 8.48 15.65
CA ARG A 566 3.26 9.51 15.00
C ARG A 566 2.07 8.94 14.21
N GLU A 567 2.21 7.76 13.61
CA GLU A 567 1.11 7.03 12.97
C GLU A 567 0.12 6.46 14.01
N ALA A 568 0.61 6.05 15.19
CA ALA A 568 -0.26 5.61 16.28
C ALA A 568 -1.18 6.74 16.80
N LYS A 569 -0.77 8.01 16.73
CA LYS A 569 -1.61 9.18 17.07
C LYS A 569 -2.15 9.15 18.52
N GLU A 570 -1.36 8.65 19.45
CA GLU A 570 -1.71 8.57 20.87
C GLU A 570 -0.84 9.47 21.75
N THR A 571 0.47 9.49 21.49
CA THR A 571 1.45 10.24 22.31
C THR A 571 2.18 11.29 21.49
N SER A 572 2.65 10.93 20.30
CA SER A 572 3.32 11.83 19.36
C SER A 572 2.49 11.99 18.09
N PHE A 573 2.62 13.15 17.43
CA PHE A 573 1.85 13.52 16.25
C PHE A 573 2.77 14.22 15.24
N TRP A 574 2.48 14.09 13.95
CA TRP A 574 3.21 14.82 12.90
C TRP A 574 3.19 16.34 13.07
N THR A 575 2.08 16.89 13.58
CA THR A 575 1.88 18.33 13.79
C THR A 575 2.37 18.82 15.15
N ASN A 576 2.57 17.93 16.12
CA ASN A 576 3.02 18.25 17.47
C ASN A 576 3.76 17.05 18.08
N PRO A 577 5.04 16.84 17.73
CA PRO A 577 5.78 15.65 18.13
C PRO A 577 6.18 15.70 19.60
N ASP A 578 6.09 14.57 20.31
CA ASP A 578 6.70 14.37 21.63
C ASP A 578 8.13 13.85 21.45
N LEU A 579 9.07 14.78 21.25
CA LEU A 579 10.48 14.47 21.03
C LEU A 579 11.13 13.74 22.21
N THR A 580 10.58 13.87 23.43
CA THR A 580 11.14 13.19 24.61
C THR A 580 10.76 11.72 24.60
N ALA A 581 9.49 11.41 24.33
CA ALA A 581 9.03 10.04 24.22
C ALA A 581 9.66 9.32 23.01
N GLU A 582 9.77 10.01 21.87
CA GLU A 582 10.46 9.50 20.66
C GLU A 582 11.92 9.17 20.95
N ALA A 583 12.66 10.08 21.60
CA ALA A 583 14.06 9.86 21.95
C ALA A 583 14.25 8.70 22.95
N ALA A 584 13.40 8.59 23.97
CA ALA A 584 13.48 7.51 24.95
C ALA A 584 13.30 6.13 24.30
N LEU A 585 12.36 6.00 23.37
CA LEU A 585 12.17 4.77 22.61
C LEU A 585 13.36 4.50 21.69
N ALA A 586 13.86 5.51 20.97
CA ALA A 586 15.05 5.37 20.13
C ALA A 586 16.28 4.91 20.92
N ASP A 587 16.51 5.46 22.12
CA ASP A 587 17.62 5.09 23.00
C ASP A 587 17.53 3.64 23.46
N LEU A 588 16.32 3.15 23.77
CA LEU A 588 16.08 1.73 24.05
C LEU A 588 16.44 0.85 22.86
N GLY A 589 16.03 1.24 21.64
CA GLY A 589 16.35 0.53 20.41
C GLY A 589 17.85 0.44 20.14
N HIS A 590 18.56 1.56 20.31
CA HIS A 590 20.03 1.59 20.24
C HIS A 590 20.64 0.64 21.25
N ALA A 591 20.29 0.76 22.54
CA ALA A 591 20.85 -0.06 23.60
C ALA A 591 20.62 -1.58 23.37
N LEU A 592 19.44 -1.95 22.87
CA LEU A 592 19.09 -3.33 22.53
C LEU A 592 19.96 -3.88 21.41
N LEU A 593 20.01 -3.20 20.26
CA LEU A 593 20.75 -3.66 19.09
C LEU A 593 22.26 -3.71 19.36
N ASP A 594 22.79 -2.72 20.08
CA ASP A 594 24.16 -2.67 20.54
C ASP A 594 24.52 -3.84 21.45
N GLY A 595 23.63 -4.13 22.42
CA GLY A 595 23.79 -5.25 23.34
C GLY A 595 23.82 -6.58 22.59
N TRP A 596 22.89 -6.78 21.67
CA TRP A 596 22.80 -7.97 20.82
C TRP A 596 23.99 -8.11 19.87
N HIS A 597 24.52 -7.01 19.35
CA HIS A 597 25.72 -7.05 18.49
C HIS A 597 26.97 -7.46 19.28
N ARG A 598 27.14 -6.94 20.50
CA ARG A 598 28.29 -7.25 21.36
C ARG A 598 28.24 -8.65 21.97
N ASN A 599 27.06 -9.06 22.44
CA ASN A 599 26.86 -10.34 23.12
C ASN A 599 25.45 -10.88 22.80
N PRO A 600 25.26 -11.54 21.65
CA PRO A 600 23.95 -12.03 21.23
C PRO A 600 23.42 -13.08 22.22
N PRO A 601 22.24 -12.88 22.83
CA PRO A 601 21.67 -13.87 23.73
C PRO A 601 21.27 -15.14 22.95
N ALA A 602 21.22 -16.28 23.65
CA ALA A 602 20.80 -17.55 23.07
C ALA A 602 19.39 -17.47 22.46
N ALA A 603 18.49 -16.72 23.10
CA ALA A 603 17.14 -16.47 22.62
C ALA A 603 17.11 -15.78 21.25
N LEU A 604 17.91 -14.73 21.05
CA LEU A 604 18.06 -14.06 19.76
C LEU A 604 18.60 -15.03 18.70
N THR A 605 19.63 -15.80 19.04
CA THR A 605 20.24 -16.77 18.12
C THR A 605 19.24 -17.81 17.64
N ALA A 606 18.43 -18.37 18.55
CA ALA A 606 17.40 -19.35 18.22
C ALA A 606 16.30 -18.75 17.32
N LEU A 607 15.85 -17.53 17.60
CA LEU A 607 14.86 -16.81 16.78
C LEU A 607 15.40 -16.52 15.37
N LEU A 608 16.66 -16.10 15.24
CA LEU A 608 17.28 -15.82 13.94
C LEU A 608 17.45 -17.10 13.11
N GLN A 609 17.87 -18.22 13.73
CA GLN A 609 18.00 -19.52 13.06
C GLN A 609 16.65 -20.03 12.54
N ARG A 610 15.60 -19.94 13.38
CA ARG A 610 14.23 -20.24 12.96
C ARG A 610 13.78 -19.30 11.84
N GLY A 611 14.10 -18.01 11.96
CA GLY A 611 13.80 -16.99 10.96
C GLY A 611 14.39 -17.29 9.59
N GLU A 612 15.62 -17.81 9.51
CA GLU A 612 16.23 -18.23 8.25
C GLU A 612 15.44 -19.34 7.55
N ALA A 613 14.99 -20.35 8.30
CA ALA A 613 14.12 -21.40 7.76
C ALA A 613 12.80 -20.82 7.23
N LEU A 614 12.21 -19.86 7.93
CA LEU A 614 10.96 -19.21 7.53
C LEU A 614 11.14 -18.32 6.30
N MET A 615 12.27 -17.62 6.15
CA MET A 615 12.60 -16.86 4.95
C MET A 615 12.68 -17.77 3.72
N LEU A 616 13.38 -18.90 3.83
CA LEU A 616 13.51 -19.85 2.73
C LEU A 616 12.17 -20.53 2.42
N ALA A 617 11.38 -20.89 3.43
CA ALA A 617 10.04 -21.44 3.23
C ALA A 617 9.11 -20.44 2.52
N GLN A 618 9.14 -19.17 2.91
CA GLN A 618 8.41 -18.09 2.23
C GLN A 618 8.81 -17.99 0.76
N LEU A 619 10.12 -17.99 0.47
CA LEU A 619 10.63 -17.92 -0.90
C LEU A 619 10.15 -19.11 -1.76
N VAL A 620 10.25 -20.34 -1.24
CA VAL A 620 9.80 -21.52 -1.97
C VAL A 620 8.28 -21.52 -2.15
N PHE A 621 7.49 -21.16 -1.12
CA PHE A 621 6.03 -21.07 -1.26
C PHE A 621 5.61 -19.99 -2.25
N LYS A 622 6.24 -18.81 -2.20
CA LYS A 622 6.06 -17.75 -3.19
C LYS A 622 6.32 -18.25 -4.61
N ALA A 623 7.37 -19.04 -4.80
CA ALA A 623 7.73 -19.60 -6.10
C ALA A 623 6.85 -20.78 -6.54
N VAL A 624 6.06 -21.41 -5.67
CA VAL A 624 5.23 -22.59 -6.01
C VAL A 624 3.73 -22.25 -6.05
N MET A 625 3.30 -21.18 -5.37
CA MET A 625 1.91 -20.72 -5.33
C MET A 625 1.33 -20.45 -6.74
N PRO A 626 0.00 -20.65 -6.96
CA PRO A 626 -0.68 -20.20 -8.16
C PRO A 626 -0.53 -18.68 -8.36
N GLY A 627 -0.37 -18.28 -9.62
CA GLY A 627 0.04 -16.93 -10.00
C GLY A 627 1.53 -16.86 -10.34
N PHE A 628 2.10 -15.65 -10.34
CA PHE A 628 3.53 -15.40 -10.59
C PHE A 628 4.19 -14.58 -9.48
N PRO A 629 5.43 -14.90 -9.06
CA PRO A 629 6.12 -14.16 -8.01
C PRO A 629 6.59 -12.79 -8.49
N ASP A 630 6.35 -11.77 -7.66
CA ASP A 630 6.97 -10.46 -7.81
C ASP A 630 8.19 -10.32 -6.88
N ILE A 631 9.34 -9.95 -7.42
CA ILE A 631 10.57 -9.73 -6.67
C ILE A 631 10.78 -8.23 -6.51
N TYR A 632 10.57 -7.72 -5.30
CA TYR A 632 10.93 -6.35 -4.97
C TYR A 632 12.45 -6.18 -4.95
N GLN A 633 12.95 -5.07 -5.49
CA GLN A 633 14.39 -4.80 -5.50
C GLN A 633 15.03 -4.97 -4.12
N GLY A 634 16.12 -5.73 -4.05
CA GLY A 634 16.79 -6.10 -2.80
C GLY A 634 16.40 -7.50 -2.30
N THR A 635 15.15 -7.94 -2.50
CA THR A 635 14.66 -9.23 -1.96
C THR A 635 15.11 -10.45 -2.75
N GLN A 636 15.88 -10.26 -3.82
CA GLN A 636 16.57 -11.38 -4.44
C GLN A 636 17.54 -12.05 -3.47
N GLY A 637 18.14 -11.28 -2.55
CA GLY A 637 18.89 -11.76 -1.40
C GLY A 637 18.14 -11.47 -0.09
N THR A 638 18.87 -11.42 1.02
CA THR A 638 18.30 -11.00 2.31
C THR A 638 18.14 -9.48 2.33
N PHE A 639 16.90 -9.01 2.51
CA PHE A 639 16.56 -7.58 2.55
C PHE A 639 15.82 -7.26 3.84
N LEU A 640 16.48 -6.50 4.72
CA LEU A 640 15.96 -6.12 6.02
C LEU A 640 15.58 -4.64 6.00
N ALA A 641 14.29 -4.41 5.83
CA ALA A 641 13.69 -3.09 5.87
C ALA A 641 12.34 -3.09 6.58
N LEU A 642 11.98 -1.93 7.12
CA LEU A 642 10.69 -1.61 7.74
C LEU A 642 9.89 -0.71 6.78
N THR A 643 8.96 0.08 7.32
CA THR A 643 8.03 0.90 6.54
C THR A 643 8.75 2.03 5.78
N ASP A 644 8.15 2.50 4.70
CA ASP A 644 8.58 3.68 3.93
C ASP A 644 8.97 4.84 4.86
N PRO A 645 10.13 5.52 4.68
CA PRO A 645 11.09 5.42 3.56
C PRO A 645 12.17 4.33 3.67
N ASP A 646 12.15 3.51 4.72
CA ASP A 646 13.23 2.54 4.95
C ASP A 646 13.32 1.46 3.85
N ASN A 647 12.17 1.01 3.32
CA ASN A 647 12.09 0.07 2.19
C ASN A 647 12.38 0.70 0.81
N ARG A 648 12.71 2.00 0.74
CA ARG A 648 13.03 2.73 -0.49
C ARG A 648 14.49 3.18 -0.55
N HIS A 649 15.32 2.75 0.39
CA HIS A 649 16.76 3.03 0.33
C HIS A 649 17.40 2.53 -0.98
N PRO A 650 18.44 3.21 -1.48
CA PRO A 650 19.15 2.78 -2.67
C PRO A 650 19.64 1.33 -2.58
N VAL A 651 19.44 0.60 -3.68
CA VAL A 651 19.76 -0.82 -3.75
C VAL A 651 21.25 -1.02 -4.02
N PRO A 652 21.97 -1.81 -3.20
CA PRO A 652 23.39 -2.08 -3.42
C PRO A 652 23.56 -3.16 -4.50
N TRP A 653 23.30 -2.81 -5.77
CA TRP A 653 23.24 -3.73 -6.91
C TRP A 653 24.48 -4.63 -7.07
N ASP A 654 25.67 -4.06 -6.89
CA ASP A 654 26.93 -4.81 -7.03
C ASP A 654 27.12 -5.81 -5.88
N ALA A 655 26.73 -5.44 -4.65
CA ALA A 655 26.75 -6.36 -3.51
C ALA A 655 25.74 -7.49 -3.70
N LEU A 656 24.54 -7.20 -4.22
CA LEU A 656 23.52 -8.19 -4.52
C LEU A 656 23.95 -9.13 -5.66
N ALA A 657 24.69 -8.64 -6.66
CA ALA A 657 25.28 -9.49 -7.69
C ALA A 657 26.35 -10.44 -7.14
N ALA A 658 27.09 -9.97 -6.13
CA ALA A 658 28.14 -10.72 -5.46
C ALA A 658 27.61 -11.64 -4.35
N ASP A 659 26.34 -11.49 -3.94
CA ASP A 659 25.74 -12.30 -2.89
C ASP A 659 25.76 -13.79 -3.27
N ARG A 660 26.24 -14.60 -2.33
CA ARG A 660 26.31 -16.06 -2.44
C ARG A 660 25.53 -16.73 -1.31
N GLY A 661 24.73 -15.99 -0.54
CA GLY A 661 23.83 -16.51 0.46
C GLY A 661 22.81 -17.48 -0.13
N VAL A 662 22.34 -18.40 0.71
CA VAL A 662 21.40 -19.48 0.29
C VAL A 662 20.17 -18.88 -0.38
N LYS A 663 19.59 -17.83 0.20
CA LYS A 663 18.41 -17.15 -0.37
C LYS A 663 18.69 -16.62 -1.78
N ALA A 664 19.80 -15.91 -2.01
CA ALA A 664 20.16 -15.38 -3.33
C ALA A 664 20.28 -16.48 -4.39
N GLN A 665 20.97 -17.57 -4.07
CA GLN A 665 21.10 -18.72 -4.96
C GLN A 665 19.75 -19.39 -5.24
N TRP A 666 18.92 -19.54 -4.20
CA TRP A 666 17.60 -20.15 -4.32
C TRP A 666 16.65 -19.30 -5.13
N THR A 667 16.65 -17.97 -4.95
CA THR A 667 15.84 -17.06 -5.76
C THR A 667 16.13 -17.28 -7.24
N GLN A 668 17.40 -17.22 -7.64
CA GLN A 668 17.78 -17.44 -9.03
C GLN A 668 17.35 -18.83 -9.53
N ARG A 669 17.64 -19.90 -8.78
CA ARG A 669 17.28 -21.28 -9.16
C ARG A 669 15.76 -21.48 -9.29
N LEU A 670 14.97 -20.90 -8.37
CA LEU A 670 13.50 -20.99 -8.39
C LEU A 670 12.89 -20.24 -9.56
N LEU A 671 13.40 -19.06 -9.89
CA LEU A 671 12.91 -18.28 -11.03
C LEU A 671 13.21 -18.99 -12.35
N HIS A 672 14.38 -19.61 -12.49
CA HIS A 672 14.69 -20.48 -13.64
C HIS A 672 13.78 -21.71 -13.68
N TRP A 673 13.64 -22.42 -12.56
CA TRP A 673 12.76 -23.57 -12.44
C TRP A 673 11.31 -23.23 -12.83
N ARG A 674 10.78 -22.09 -12.36
CA ARG A 674 9.44 -21.62 -12.73
C ARG A 674 9.30 -21.35 -14.22
N ARG A 675 10.30 -20.68 -14.82
CA ARG A 675 10.31 -20.40 -16.26
C ARG A 675 10.25 -21.71 -17.06
N ASP A 676 11.03 -22.71 -16.64
CA ASP A 676 11.11 -24.02 -17.30
C ASP A 676 9.88 -24.92 -17.01
N ARG A 677 8.98 -24.50 -16.11
CA ARG A 677 7.74 -25.20 -15.72
C ARG A 677 6.48 -24.36 -15.91
N GLN A 678 6.56 -23.31 -16.72
CA GLN A 678 5.46 -22.36 -16.87
C GLN A 678 4.15 -23.06 -17.25
N ALA A 679 4.17 -23.94 -18.26
CA ALA A 679 2.99 -24.66 -18.72
C ALA A 679 2.36 -25.53 -17.61
N GLN A 680 3.18 -26.31 -16.90
CA GLN A 680 2.72 -27.17 -15.81
C GLN A 680 2.16 -26.36 -14.65
N LEU A 681 2.83 -25.26 -14.29
CA LEU A 681 2.41 -24.38 -13.19
C LEU A 681 1.17 -23.56 -13.51
N SER A 682 0.88 -23.27 -14.77
CA SER A 682 -0.33 -22.51 -15.15
C SER A 682 -1.60 -23.32 -14.92
N ASP A 683 -1.57 -24.64 -15.17
CA ASP A 683 -2.75 -25.51 -15.09
C ASP A 683 -2.79 -26.35 -13.80
N ALA A 684 -1.77 -26.28 -12.95
CA ALA A 684 -1.68 -27.14 -11.78
C ALA A 684 -2.62 -26.74 -10.64
N ASP A 685 -3.35 -27.71 -10.09
CA ASP A 685 -4.05 -27.57 -8.82
C ASP A 685 -3.07 -27.31 -7.67
N ALA A 686 -3.52 -26.63 -6.62
CA ALA A 686 -2.74 -26.35 -5.43
C ALA A 686 -3.38 -26.95 -4.17
N GLN A 687 -2.55 -27.58 -3.33
CA GLN A 687 -3.00 -28.14 -2.06
C GLN A 687 -1.97 -27.91 -0.95
N VAL A 688 -2.43 -27.34 0.17
CA VAL A 688 -1.69 -27.19 1.41
C VAL A 688 -2.09 -28.27 2.42
N VAL A 689 -1.07 -28.78 3.11
CA VAL A 689 -1.20 -29.63 4.29
C VAL A 689 -0.44 -28.99 5.44
N ILE A 690 -1.12 -28.85 6.59
CA ILE A 690 -0.57 -28.27 7.82
C ILE A 690 -0.62 -29.34 8.92
N THR A 691 0.53 -29.66 9.50
CA THR A 691 0.67 -30.52 10.70
C THR A 691 1.47 -29.77 11.78
N PRO A 692 1.52 -30.26 13.03
CA PRO A 692 2.29 -29.62 14.08
C PRO A 692 3.78 -29.48 13.76
N ASP A 693 4.36 -30.36 12.96
CA ASP A 693 5.79 -30.44 12.66
C ASP A 693 6.13 -30.14 11.19
N ARG A 694 5.13 -29.94 10.31
CA ARG A 694 5.35 -29.79 8.88
C ARG A 694 4.28 -28.93 8.21
N LEU A 695 4.70 -28.14 7.24
CA LEU A 695 3.86 -27.43 6.30
C LEU A 695 4.26 -27.82 4.88
N SER A 696 3.30 -28.09 4.01
CA SER A 696 3.57 -28.49 2.62
C SER A 696 2.61 -27.82 1.66
N LEU A 697 3.13 -27.28 0.56
CA LEU A 697 2.36 -26.78 -0.59
C LEU A 697 2.69 -27.65 -1.80
N THR A 698 1.67 -28.33 -2.33
CA THR A 698 1.77 -29.22 -3.48
C THR A 698 1.12 -28.59 -4.69
N ARG A 699 1.77 -28.65 -5.85
CA ARG A 699 1.19 -28.39 -7.17
C ARG A 699 1.09 -29.68 -7.96
N ARG A 700 -0.04 -29.93 -8.65
CA ARG A 700 -0.25 -31.13 -9.49
C ARG A 700 -0.87 -30.77 -10.83
N SER A 701 -0.31 -31.27 -11.92
CA SER A 701 -0.89 -31.21 -13.26
C SER A 701 -0.61 -32.54 -13.97
N GLY A 702 -1.65 -33.30 -14.27
CA GLY A 702 -1.49 -34.69 -14.77
C GLY A 702 -0.65 -35.55 -13.83
N ASP A 703 0.38 -36.22 -14.37
CA ASP A 703 1.33 -37.02 -13.60
C ASP A 703 2.44 -36.19 -12.94
N TRP A 704 2.57 -34.92 -13.31
CA TRP A 704 3.55 -34.01 -12.74
C TRP A 704 3.11 -33.48 -11.38
N ARG A 705 4.05 -33.46 -10.43
CA ARG A 705 3.86 -32.83 -9.12
C ARG A 705 5.12 -32.13 -8.63
N ALA A 706 4.93 -30.99 -7.98
CA ALA A 706 5.97 -30.31 -7.20
C ALA A 706 5.49 -30.13 -5.76
N VAL A 707 6.38 -30.34 -4.78
CA VAL A 707 6.06 -30.20 -3.36
C VAL A 707 7.10 -29.35 -2.64
N ALA A 708 6.67 -28.19 -2.18
CA ALA A 708 7.41 -27.33 -1.27
C ALA A 708 7.12 -27.74 0.18
N ARG A 709 8.14 -27.84 1.04
CA ARG A 709 7.97 -28.20 2.45
C ARG A 709 8.80 -27.33 3.38
N LEU A 710 8.21 -27.00 4.52
CA LEU A 710 8.90 -26.60 5.74
C LEU A 710 8.70 -27.73 6.77
N MET A 711 9.80 -28.27 7.28
CA MET A 711 9.82 -29.30 8.31
C MET A 711 10.51 -28.73 9.55
N LEU A 712 9.81 -28.77 10.68
CA LEU A 712 10.35 -28.34 11.97
C LEU A 712 11.24 -29.44 12.57
N PRO A 713 12.11 -29.12 13.54
CA PRO A 713 13.02 -30.09 14.14
C PRO A 713 12.27 -31.29 14.72
N GLY A 714 12.76 -32.50 14.43
CA GLY A 714 12.14 -33.75 14.85
C GLY A 714 10.99 -34.24 13.95
N ALA A 715 10.62 -33.50 12.90
CA ALA A 715 9.68 -33.99 11.89
C ALA A 715 10.19 -35.27 11.21
N ALA A 716 9.30 -36.24 11.00
CA ALA A 716 9.65 -37.48 10.32
C ALA A 716 10.06 -37.23 8.86
N ALA A 717 11.14 -37.87 8.42
CA ALA A 717 11.57 -37.81 7.03
C ALA A 717 10.45 -38.25 6.08
N VAL A 718 10.33 -37.55 4.96
CA VAL A 718 9.36 -37.87 3.89
C VAL A 718 10.16 -38.33 2.68
N ASP A 719 10.06 -39.61 2.35
CA ASP A 719 10.51 -40.15 1.07
C ASP A 719 9.28 -40.35 0.18
N ASP A 720 9.13 -39.46 -0.80
CA ASP A 720 8.05 -39.52 -1.79
C ASP A 720 8.54 -39.96 -3.17
N GLY A 721 9.81 -40.38 -3.30
CA GLY A 721 10.42 -40.76 -4.58
C GLY A 721 10.56 -39.61 -5.58
N ALA A 722 10.47 -38.35 -5.13
CA ALA A 722 10.63 -37.17 -5.97
C ALA A 722 12.10 -36.72 -6.05
N ALA A 723 12.49 -36.14 -7.19
CA ALA A 723 13.80 -35.53 -7.36
C ALA A 723 13.88 -34.22 -6.55
N GLU A 724 14.91 -34.07 -5.74
CA GLU A 724 15.14 -32.86 -4.95
C GLU A 724 15.65 -31.72 -5.85
N ILE A 725 14.90 -30.63 -5.90
CA ILE A 725 15.28 -29.40 -6.60
C ILE A 725 16.10 -28.51 -5.66
N LEU A 726 15.62 -28.34 -4.43
CA LEU A 726 16.27 -27.59 -3.36
C LEU A 726 16.16 -28.34 -2.05
N ASP A 727 17.22 -28.29 -1.26
CA ASP A 727 17.26 -28.83 0.09
C ASP A 727 18.20 -27.98 0.95
N TRP A 728 17.72 -27.57 2.11
CA TRP A 728 18.50 -26.87 3.12
C TRP A 728 18.07 -27.33 4.50
N THR A 729 19.05 -27.60 5.36
CA THR A 729 18.83 -27.88 6.79
C THR A 729 19.57 -26.84 7.61
N GLY A 730 18.83 -26.14 8.45
CA GLY A 730 19.35 -25.10 9.32
C GLY A 730 20.00 -25.62 10.59
N PRO A 731 20.73 -24.75 11.32
CA PRO A 731 21.38 -25.12 12.58
C PRO A 731 20.43 -25.60 13.67
N ASP A 732 19.18 -25.14 13.64
CA ASP A 732 18.15 -25.54 14.61
C ASP A 732 17.49 -26.89 14.25
N GLY A 733 17.88 -27.52 13.15
CA GLY A 733 17.34 -28.79 12.65
C GLY A 733 16.11 -28.64 11.74
N SER A 734 15.69 -27.41 11.44
CA SER A 734 14.62 -27.18 10.46
C SER A 734 15.09 -27.50 9.06
N ARG A 735 14.22 -28.08 8.24
CA ARG A 735 14.52 -28.39 6.84
C ARG A 735 13.52 -27.71 5.92
N VAL A 736 14.01 -27.06 4.87
CA VAL A 736 13.20 -26.50 3.79
C VAL A 736 13.59 -27.20 2.50
N LEU A 737 12.61 -27.69 1.75
CA LEU A 737 12.88 -28.39 0.50
C LEU A 737 11.82 -28.12 -0.58
N LEU A 738 12.24 -28.28 -1.83
CA LEU A 738 11.38 -28.38 -3.00
C LEU A 738 11.73 -29.66 -3.74
N SER A 739 10.76 -30.53 -3.96
CA SER A 739 10.93 -31.74 -4.77
C SER A 739 9.93 -31.81 -5.92
N GLU A 740 10.28 -32.52 -6.99
CA GLU A 740 9.49 -32.67 -8.22
C GLU A 740 9.45 -34.15 -8.66
N ALA A 741 8.31 -34.62 -9.16
CA ALA A 741 8.16 -35.97 -9.74
C ALA A 741 7.20 -35.96 -10.93
N GLY A 742 7.31 -36.97 -11.80
CA GLY A 742 6.47 -37.13 -13.00
C GLY A 742 7.16 -36.64 -14.28
N ALA A 743 6.59 -37.02 -15.43
CA ALA A 743 7.09 -36.57 -16.73
C ALA A 743 6.78 -35.09 -16.96
N ILE A 744 7.70 -34.41 -17.63
CA ILE A 744 7.50 -33.04 -18.13
C ILE A 744 7.12 -33.22 -19.60
N ASP A 745 5.84 -33.09 -19.92
CA ASP A 745 5.45 -32.98 -21.33
C ASP A 745 6.03 -31.67 -21.86
N ASN A 746 7.01 -31.78 -22.76
CA ASN A 746 7.72 -30.65 -23.38
C ASN A 746 6.85 -29.92 -24.39
#